data_AF-A0AA97E870-F1
#
_entry.id   AF-A0AA97E870-F1
#
_cell.length_a   1.000
_cell.length_b   1.000
_cell.length_c   1.000
_cell.angle_alpha   90.00
_cell.angle_beta   90.00
_cell.angle_gamma   90.00
#
_symmetry.space_group_name_H-M   'P 1'
#
loop_
_entity.id
_entity.type
_entity.pdbx_description
1 polymer ?
#
loop_
_entity_poly.entity_id
_entity_poly.type
_entity_poly.pdbx_seq_one_letter_code
_entity_poly.pdbx_strand_id
1 'polypeptide(L)'
;MPKKFKCILYRIRIVWRYFGVSLLRLSILSRKAYVTNLLRVHRLKFRLQYWRKRHGLKLATISMLAVVTSSVFLLPFLQRLAGGFFNNPESLAALRSLLGGTGTALLGATTIAFSLIVFAMQTNVERMPHGLFRQLSSDSKLLSSFLVSFIIAIVVAGTSLIPDGSWGVPALVIAAWGIVITLLLFLFAYRRALQLINPIEQLAIMSKVARSDLRRWGRLADKAAILLQEAPQRNASGVPVDLPFNAPKDTFFKSNDSWSVSAAQAINYAISYAKRFADQGDYEVTDEAFTCIMLINSSYCAAKHGTFVASNPFVKTPGVTDGFINTSLEQLRQTMQAALARGDEQLAGSTLRAIGGLYGVYLQIEYSGGGSSKHHALLASGYLSSAVESVIPHNMPDLMMEGIRLMGRASRFSLEHAPPTEIVGVVNKIATLSHVGMLKTSHQPVTLTAFEQLAETTYDLLIKGKGDIGYPVRQLRAAVTQAATGFLTTPDTQLASTHQSTLGPYFSSTSFTSLRGKLTALVNELLTVPENSATAAEIVGNIETWANQIYDPHKSLFLLAVEKRSSFIFDTIQWAAGISELLNTLSHSPACSDHLREKLRRHAVWLISTLTWVPDDREAVSFVENYSLTESFFEAAVSGRKRDCEEFYECCKEHLIAWANKGGKHQNGREILEHSIKGLVALAIWEGTPHAVASLKIQLRNMLAREGAPSMELRADAAINLTRSANQLRRYEGYGAINHALAQQDQGAVRALLLKMADILAGEPARQ
;
A
#
# COMPACT_ATOMS: atom_id res chain seq x y z
N MET A 1 49.89 -1.49 46.41
CA MET A 1 49.06 -2.62 45.96
C MET A 1 49.60 -3.18 44.64
N PRO A 2 49.85 -4.49 44.52
CA PRO A 2 50.80 -5.01 43.55
C PRO A 2 50.19 -5.23 42.16
N LYS A 3 50.98 -4.93 41.12
CA LYS A 3 50.70 -5.09 39.68
C LYS A 3 50.20 -6.50 39.28
N LYS A 4 50.36 -7.52 40.13
CA LYS A 4 49.85 -8.89 39.90
C LYS A 4 48.31 -8.98 39.89
N PHE A 5 47.59 -8.13 40.64
CA PHE A 5 46.12 -8.20 40.70
C PHE A 5 45.42 -7.66 39.43
N LYS A 6 45.99 -6.62 38.79
CA LYS A 6 45.46 -6.07 37.52
C LYS A 6 45.59 -7.06 36.35
N CYS A 7 46.63 -7.90 36.35
CA CYS A 7 46.85 -8.87 35.26
C CYS A 7 45.87 -10.06 35.33
N ILE A 8 45.48 -10.46 36.54
CA ILE A 8 44.50 -11.54 36.78
C ILE A 8 43.09 -11.07 36.42
N LEU A 9 42.70 -9.85 36.83
CA LEU A 9 41.41 -9.25 36.47
C LEU A 9 41.26 -9.01 34.95
N TYR A 10 42.33 -8.66 34.25
CA TYR A 10 42.31 -8.49 32.80
C TYR A 10 42.17 -9.83 32.06
N ARG A 11 42.84 -10.89 32.52
CA ARG A 11 42.68 -12.25 31.97
C ARG A 11 41.29 -12.83 32.24
N ILE A 12 40.73 -12.64 33.43
CA ILE A 12 39.37 -13.08 33.76
C ILE A 12 38.33 -12.34 32.88
N ARG A 13 38.52 -11.04 32.64
CA ARG A 13 37.61 -10.24 31.78
C ARG A 13 37.67 -10.65 30.30
N ILE A 14 38.84 -11.06 29.79
CA ILE A 14 38.98 -11.60 28.42
C ILE A 14 38.35 -12.99 28.30
N VAL A 15 38.54 -13.86 29.28
CA VAL A 15 37.92 -15.20 29.30
C VAL A 15 36.40 -15.11 29.39
N TRP A 16 35.86 -14.19 30.20
CA TRP A 16 34.41 -13.94 30.27
C TRP A 16 33.83 -13.35 28.97
N ARG A 17 34.59 -12.50 28.27
CA ARG A 17 34.18 -11.94 26.97
C ARG A 17 34.20 -13.00 25.86
N TYR A 18 35.16 -13.93 25.90
CA TYR A 18 35.19 -15.08 24.98
C TYR A 18 34.06 -16.08 25.27
N PHE A 19 33.80 -16.40 26.54
CA PHE A 19 32.69 -17.28 26.94
C PHE A 19 31.31 -16.69 26.63
N GLY A 20 31.14 -15.38 26.81
CA GLY A 20 29.90 -14.67 26.46
C GLY A 20 29.61 -14.69 24.95
N VAL A 21 30.64 -14.51 24.11
CA VAL A 21 30.50 -14.56 22.64
C VAL A 21 30.26 -15.99 22.14
N SER A 22 30.85 -17.01 22.77
CA SER A 22 30.56 -18.42 22.42
C SER A 22 29.17 -18.87 22.85
N LEU A 23 28.68 -18.45 24.02
CA LEU A 23 27.30 -18.72 24.47
C LEU A 23 26.26 -18.01 23.61
N LEU A 24 26.55 -16.78 23.14
CA LEU A 24 25.68 -16.06 22.19
C LEU A 24 25.67 -16.75 20.82
N ARG A 25 26.82 -17.22 20.32
CA ARG A 25 26.88 -17.99 19.06
C ARG A 25 26.15 -19.33 19.17
N LEU A 26 26.28 -20.05 20.28
CA LEU A 26 25.55 -21.29 20.54
C LEU A 26 24.04 -21.08 20.65
N SER A 27 23.57 -19.99 21.27
CA SER A 27 22.14 -19.66 21.35
C SER A 27 21.57 -19.19 20.01
N ILE A 28 22.35 -18.51 19.19
CA ILE A 28 21.97 -18.13 17.81
C ILE A 28 21.95 -19.36 16.90
N LEU A 29 22.90 -20.29 17.05
CA LEU A 29 22.92 -21.56 16.30
C LEU A 29 21.78 -22.49 16.72
N SER A 30 21.46 -22.58 18.01
CA SER A 30 20.33 -23.38 18.49
C SER A 30 18.98 -22.76 18.10
N ARG A 31 18.84 -21.42 18.13
CA ARG A 31 17.66 -20.71 17.59
C ARG A 31 17.53 -20.87 16.09
N LYS A 32 18.62 -20.78 15.32
CA LYS A 32 18.60 -21.07 13.88
C LYS A 32 18.21 -22.52 13.62
N ALA A 33 18.80 -23.49 14.32
CA ALA A 33 18.45 -24.90 14.17
C ALA A 33 16.99 -25.18 14.54
N TYR A 34 16.49 -24.57 15.63
CA TYR A 34 15.10 -24.66 16.07
C TYR A 34 14.13 -24.07 15.03
N VAL A 35 14.39 -22.84 14.55
CA VAL A 35 13.57 -22.19 13.51
C VAL A 35 13.63 -22.97 12.20
N THR A 36 14.78 -23.52 11.83
CA THR A 36 14.93 -24.32 10.60
C THR A 36 14.19 -25.65 10.70
N ASN A 37 14.24 -26.32 11.86
CA ASN A 37 13.47 -27.53 12.11
C ASN A 37 11.96 -27.25 12.21
N LEU A 38 11.55 -26.15 12.84
CA LEU A 38 10.16 -25.73 12.90
C LEU A 38 9.62 -25.40 11.50
N LEU A 39 10.40 -24.71 10.67
CA LEU A 39 10.06 -24.46 9.26
C LEU A 39 10.03 -25.74 8.42
N ARG A 40 10.93 -26.70 8.67
CA ARG A 40 10.90 -28.02 8.01
C ARG A 40 9.65 -28.78 8.42
N VAL A 41 9.29 -28.80 9.70
CA VAL A 41 8.06 -29.46 10.21
C VAL A 41 6.81 -28.78 9.67
N HIS A 42 6.75 -27.45 9.63
CA HIS A 42 5.62 -26.73 9.01
C HIS A 42 5.55 -26.98 7.49
N ARG A 43 6.67 -26.95 6.76
CA ARG A 43 6.70 -27.29 5.32
C ARG A 43 6.32 -28.75 5.10
N LEU A 44 6.75 -29.66 5.97
CA LEU A 44 6.33 -31.06 5.91
C LEU A 44 4.83 -31.16 6.15
N LYS A 45 4.29 -30.48 7.17
CA LYS A 45 2.86 -30.45 7.49
C LYS A 45 2.04 -29.87 6.34
N PHE A 46 2.46 -28.77 5.73
CA PHE A 46 1.81 -28.18 4.56
C PHE A 46 1.93 -29.06 3.32
N ARG A 47 3.09 -29.65 3.04
CA ARG A 47 3.25 -30.62 1.94
C ARG A 47 2.42 -31.88 2.18
N LEU A 48 2.34 -32.37 3.41
CA LEU A 48 1.55 -33.54 3.77
C LEU A 48 0.04 -33.23 3.70
N GLN A 49 -0.39 -32.03 4.11
CA GLN A 49 -1.77 -31.58 3.96
C GLN A 49 -2.15 -31.35 2.49
N TYR A 50 -1.25 -30.78 1.70
CA TYR A 50 -1.45 -30.56 0.27
C TYR A 50 -1.44 -31.90 -0.50
N TRP A 51 -0.53 -32.80 -0.16
CA TRP A 51 -0.46 -34.16 -0.69
C TRP A 51 -1.67 -35.00 -0.25
N ARG A 52 -2.14 -34.88 1.00
CA ARG A 52 -3.38 -35.50 1.49
C ARG A 52 -4.62 -34.92 0.80
N LYS A 53 -4.69 -33.61 0.52
CA LYS A 53 -5.78 -33.03 -0.28
C LYS A 53 -5.76 -33.53 -1.74
N ARG A 54 -4.57 -33.72 -2.33
CA ARG A 54 -4.39 -34.11 -3.73
C ARG A 54 -4.45 -35.62 -3.99
N HIS A 55 -4.02 -36.43 -3.03
CA HIS A 55 -3.89 -37.89 -3.12
C HIS A 55 -4.69 -38.65 -2.06
N GLY A 56 -5.36 -37.98 -1.11
CA GLY A 56 -6.10 -38.62 -0.02
C GLY A 56 -7.26 -39.49 -0.51
N LEU A 57 -7.96 -39.07 -1.57
CA LEU A 57 -8.97 -39.92 -2.21
C LEU A 57 -8.34 -41.17 -2.82
N LYS A 58 -7.16 -41.03 -3.46
CA LYS A 58 -6.43 -42.15 -4.08
C LYS A 58 -5.90 -43.15 -3.03
N LEU A 59 -5.38 -42.65 -1.91
CA LEU A 59 -4.95 -43.48 -0.79
C LEU A 59 -6.11 -44.18 -0.10
N ALA A 60 -7.23 -43.48 0.11
CA ALA A 60 -8.43 -44.09 0.67
C ALA A 60 -8.98 -45.19 -0.25
N THR A 61 -8.96 -44.99 -1.58
CA THR A 61 -9.37 -46.03 -2.54
C THR A 61 -8.39 -47.20 -2.57
N ILE A 62 -7.08 -46.95 -2.48
CA ILE A 62 -6.06 -48.01 -2.46
C ILE A 62 -6.11 -48.79 -1.14
N SER A 63 -6.29 -48.13 -0.01
CA SER A 63 -6.44 -48.79 1.28
C SER A 63 -7.73 -49.59 1.33
N MET A 64 -8.84 -49.04 0.82
CA MET A 64 -10.10 -49.79 0.71
C MET A 64 -9.93 -51.02 -0.20
N LEU A 65 -9.28 -50.87 -1.36
CA LEU A 65 -9.00 -51.98 -2.26
C LEU A 65 -8.12 -53.04 -1.60
N ALA A 66 -7.10 -52.63 -0.83
CA ALA A 66 -6.23 -53.55 -0.09
C ALA A 66 -6.97 -54.31 1.03
N VAL A 67 -7.93 -53.66 1.70
CA VAL A 67 -8.75 -54.30 2.73
C VAL A 67 -9.78 -55.25 2.08
N VAL A 68 -10.36 -54.89 0.94
CA VAL A 68 -11.24 -55.77 0.14
C VAL A 68 -10.46 -56.99 -0.34
N THR A 69 -9.28 -56.82 -0.94
CA THR A 69 -8.47 -57.96 -1.41
C THR A 69 -8.01 -58.84 -0.26
N SER A 70 -7.59 -58.25 0.87
CA SER A 70 -7.28 -58.99 2.09
C SER A 70 -8.48 -59.82 2.57
N SER A 71 -9.69 -59.25 2.56
CA SER A 71 -10.91 -59.99 2.94
C SER A 71 -11.23 -61.18 2.02
N VAL A 72 -10.89 -61.10 0.73
CA VAL A 72 -11.01 -62.21 -0.22
C VAL A 72 -9.96 -63.30 0.07
N PHE A 73 -8.73 -62.93 0.44
CA PHE A 73 -7.71 -63.92 0.86
C PHE A 73 -8.06 -64.60 2.20
N LEU A 74 -8.82 -63.95 3.07
CA LEU A 74 -9.34 -64.50 4.33
C LEU A 74 -10.61 -65.36 4.16
N LEU A 75 -11.24 -65.34 2.97
CA LEU A 75 -12.46 -66.08 2.65
C LEU A 75 -12.38 -67.60 2.93
N PRO A 76 -11.33 -68.34 2.50
CA PRO A 76 -11.23 -69.78 2.77
C PRO A 76 -11.10 -70.09 4.27
N PHE A 77 -10.54 -69.18 5.06
CA PHE A 77 -10.45 -69.33 6.52
C PHE A 77 -11.82 -69.12 7.19
N LEU A 78 -12.54 -68.06 6.80
CA LEU A 78 -13.91 -67.80 7.26
C LEU A 78 -14.87 -68.93 6.87
N GLN A 79 -14.69 -69.51 5.69
CA GLN A 79 -15.50 -70.63 5.22
C GLN A 79 -15.24 -71.92 6.00
N ARG A 80 -14.01 -72.15 6.49
CA ARG A 80 -13.72 -73.26 7.41
C ARG A 80 -14.33 -73.07 8.80
N LEU A 81 -14.42 -71.83 9.29
CA LEU A 81 -14.95 -71.54 10.63
C LEU A 81 -16.48 -71.48 10.67
N ALA A 82 -17.10 -70.82 9.69
CA ALA A 82 -18.53 -70.51 9.69
C ALA A 82 -19.33 -71.25 8.61
N GLY A 83 -18.68 -71.91 7.64
CA GLY A 83 -19.37 -72.58 6.53
C GLY A 83 -20.28 -73.72 6.97
N GLY A 84 -19.91 -74.43 8.06
CA GLY A 84 -20.73 -75.51 8.62
C GLY A 84 -22.07 -75.04 9.19
N PHE A 85 -22.17 -73.77 9.63
CA PHE A 85 -23.39 -73.18 10.16
C PHE A 85 -24.48 -73.05 9.10
N PHE A 86 -24.10 -72.68 7.87
CA PHE A 86 -25.04 -72.42 6.76
C PHE A 86 -25.48 -73.67 5.99
N ASN A 87 -25.02 -74.86 6.39
CA ASN A 87 -25.50 -76.13 5.85
C ASN A 87 -26.89 -76.52 6.38
N ASN A 88 -27.36 -75.87 7.46
CA ASN A 88 -28.72 -76.05 7.96
C ASN A 88 -29.72 -75.22 7.09
N PRO A 89 -30.75 -75.84 6.49
CA PRO A 89 -31.72 -75.15 5.63
C PRO A 89 -32.43 -73.97 6.32
N GLU A 90 -32.69 -74.03 7.63
CA GLU A 90 -33.32 -72.93 8.38
C GLU A 90 -32.39 -71.71 8.47
N SER A 91 -31.11 -71.93 8.75
CA SER A 91 -30.10 -70.87 8.83
C SER A 91 -29.84 -70.21 7.48
N LEU A 92 -29.89 -70.99 6.40
CA LEU A 92 -29.76 -70.49 5.03
C LEU A 92 -30.97 -69.64 4.66
N ALA A 93 -32.19 -70.09 4.99
CA ALA A 93 -33.41 -69.33 4.75
C ALA A 93 -33.42 -67.99 5.51
N ALA A 94 -32.96 -67.98 6.77
CA ALA A 94 -32.79 -66.75 7.55
C ALA A 94 -31.76 -65.80 6.90
N LEU A 95 -30.63 -66.31 6.41
CA LEU A 95 -29.64 -65.49 5.69
C LEU A 95 -30.20 -64.90 4.39
N ARG A 96 -30.93 -65.70 3.59
CA ARG A 96 -31.58 -65.22 2.36
C ARG A 96 -32.56 -64.08 2.65
N SER A 97 -33.37 -64.23 3.71
CA SER A 97 -34.31 -63.19 4.16
C SER A 97 -33.57 -61.92 4.64
N LEU A 98 -32.50 -62.06 5.42
CA LEU A 98 -31.70 -60.93 5.90
C LEU A 98 -31.03 -60.17 4.75
N LEU A 99 -30.43 -60.87 3.78
CA LEU A 99 -29.79 -60.27 2.61
C LEU A 99 -30.81 -59.57 1.71
N GLY A 100 -31.95 -60.22 1.45
CA GLY A 100 -33.06 -59.63 0.70
C GLY A 100 -33.62 -58.38 1.39
N GLY A 101 -33.86 -58.45 2.70
CA GLY A 101 -34.34 -57.33 3.51
C GLY A 101 -33.33 -56.17 3.62
N THR A 102 -32.04 -56.48 3.72
CA THR A 102 -30.98 -55.46 3.77
C THR A 102 -30.82 -54.77 2.41
N GLY A 103 -30.85 -55.54 1.31
CA GLY A 103 -30.80 -54.98 -0.04
C GLY A 103 -31.98 -54.06 -0.34
N THR A 104 -33.21 -54.46 0.03
CA THR A 104 -34.40 -53.60 -0.13
C THR A 104 -34.36 -52.37 0.78
N ALA A 105 -33.87 -52.50 2.02
CA ALA A 105 -33.66 -51.36 2.91
C ALA A 105 -32.63 -50.37 2.36
N LEU A 106 -31.52 -50.85 1.77
CA LEU A 106 -30.52 -50.01 1.11
C LEU A 106 -31.09 -49.30 -0.12
N LEU A 107 -31.93 -49.97 -0.92
CA LEU A 107 -32.65 -49.35 -2.02
C LEU A 107 -33.56 -48.23 -1.52
N GLY A 108 -34.37 -48.49 -0.49
CA GLY A 108 -35.23 -47.49 0.14
C GLY A 108 -34.45 -46.28 0.68
N ALA A 109 -33.36 -46.52 1.41
CA ALA A 109 -32.49 -45.47 1.92
C ALA A 109 -31.85 -44.63 0.81
N THR A 110 -31.42 -45.27 -0.29
CA THR A 110 -30.87 -44.58 -1.46
C THR A 110 -31.90 -43.65 -2.09
N THR A 111 -33.14 -44.12 -2.25
CA THR A 111 -34.24 -43.32 -2.80
C THR A 111 -34.58 -42.13 -1.90
N ILE A 112 -34.70 -42.33 -0.58
CA ILE A 112 -34.98 -41.25 0.38
C ILE A 112 -33.86 -40.20 0.35
N ALA A 113 -32.59 -40.63 0.42
CA ALA A 113 -31.45 -39.72 0.39
C ALA A 113 -31.38 -38.94 -0.92
N PHE A 114 -31.64 -39.59 -2.05
CA PHE A 114 -31.72 -38.94 -3.36
C PHE A 114 -32.84 -37.89 -3.39
N SER A 115 -34.06 -38.24 -2.98
CA SER A 115 -35.20 -37.33 -2.94
C SER A 115 -34.94 -36.11 -2.05
N LEU A 116 -34.37 -36.30 -0.86
CA LEU A 116 -34.02 -35.19 0.06
C LEU A 116 -32.96 -34.27 -0.53
N ILE A 117 -31.91 -34.82 -1.16
CA ILE A 117 -30.84 -34.02 -1.76
C ILE A 117 -31.33 -33.26 -3.00
N VAL A 118 -32.16 -33.88 -3.85
CA VAL A 118 -32.79 -33.20 -4.99
C VAL A 118 -33.73 -32.09 -4.49
N PHE A 119 -34.53 -32.34 -3.45
CA PHE A 119 -35.40 -31.33 -2.85
C PHE A 119 -34.62 -30.17 -2.21
N ALA A 120 -33.57 -30.45 -1.44
CA ALA A 120 -32.69 -29.42 -0.87
C ALA A 120 -31.97 -28.59 -1.94
N MET A 121 -31.66 -29.22 -3.07
CA MET A 121 -31.12 -28.52 -4.24
C MET A 121 -32.21 -27.67 -4.91
N GLN A 122 -33.43 -28.17 -5.09
CA GLN A 122 -34.56 -27.42 -5.67
C GLN A 122 -35.01 -26.22 -4.82
N THR A 123 -35.09 -26.36 -3.50
CA THR A 123 -35.45 -25.27 -2.58
C THR A 123 -34.36 -24.18 -2.51
N ASN A 124 -33.10 -24.55 -2.72
CA ASN A 124 -32.03 -23.58 -2.94
C ASN A 124 -32.03 -23.00 -4.38
N VAL A 125 -32.71 -23.63 -5.34
CA VAL A 125 -32.80 -23.22 -6.75
C VAL A 125 -33.90 -22.19 -7.01
N GLU A 126 -34.97 -22.15 -6.23
CA GLU A 126 -35.94 -21.03 -6.25
C GLU A 126 -35.28 -19.66 -5.97
N ARG A 127 -34.04 -19.71 -5.50
CA ARG A 127 -33.17 -18.59 -5.15
C ARG A 127 -32.09 -18.31 -6.21
N MET A 128 -32.00 -19.07 -7.30
CA MET A 128 -30.92 -18.98 -8.31
C MET A 128 -31.43 -18.68 -9.74
N PRO A 129 -30.63 -18.01 -10.59
CA PRO A 129 -30.96 -17.84 -12.00
C PRO A 129 -30.97 -19.17 -12.79
N HIS A 130 -31.93 -19.33 -13.71
CA HIS A 130 -32.26 -20.60 -14.38
C HIS A 130 -31.11 -21.31 -15.14
N GLY A 131 -30.10 -20.58 -15.64
CA GLY A 131 -28.96 -21.19 -16.36
C GLY A 131 -28.02 -22.00 -15.46
N LEU A 132 -27.82 -21.55 -14.22
CA LEU A 132 -26.95 -22.21 -13.24
C LEU A 132 -27.55 -23.53 -12.74
N PHE A 133 -28.88 -23.62 -12.69
CA PHE A 133 -29.61 -24.82 -12.29
C PHE A 133 -29.27 -26.03 -13.17
N ARG A 134 -29.33 -25.88 -14.50
CA ARG A 134 -29.03 -26.99 -15.42
C ARG A 134 -27.60 -27.49 -15.25
N GLN A 135 -26.67 -26.59 -14.95
CA GLN A 135 -25.26 -26.94 -14.78
C GLN A 135 -24.96 -27.61 -13.43
N LEU A 136 -25.64 -27.21 -12.35
CA LEU A 136 -25.43 -27.78 -11.01
C LEU A 136 -26.24 -29.06 -10.77
N SER A 137 -27.46 -29.15 -11.31
CA SER A 137 -28.31 -30.36 -11.23
C SER A 137 -27.77 -31.53 -12.05
N SER A 138 -26.96 -31.26 -13.08
CA SER A 138 -26.30 -32.28 -13.90
C SER A 138 -24.92 -32.68 -13.39
N ASP A 139 -24.59 -32.41 -12.12
CA ASP A 139 -23.32 -32.85 -11.53
C ASP A 139 -23.17 -34.37 -11.61
N SER A 140 -22.34 -34.82 -12.55
CA SER A 140 -22.18 -36.23 -12.88
C SER A 140 -21.60 -37.04 -11.73
N LYS A 141 -20.88 -36.42 -10.80
CA LYS A 141 -20.30 -37.11 -9.63
C LYS A 141 -21.38 -37.38 -8.59
N LEU A 142 -22.27 -36.43 -8.35
CA LEU A 142 -23.41 -36.62 -7.47
C LEU A 142 -24.34 -37.71 -8.05
N LEU A 143 -24.73 -37.57 -9.31
CA LEU A 143 -25.63 -38.53 -9.97
C LEU A 143 -25.01 -39.94 -10.04
N SER A 144 -23.72 -40.04 -10.37
CA SER A 144 -22.99 -41.31 -10.38
C SER A 144 -22.93 -41.95 -8.99
N SER A 145 -22.74 -41.19 -7.92
CA SER A 145 -22.69 -41.75 -6.57
C SER A 145 -24.01 -42.42 -6.15
N PHE A 146 -25.16 -41.84 -6.53
CA PHE A 146 -26.47 -42.45 -6.30
C PHE A 146 -26.72 -43.66 -7.19
N LEU A 147 -26.38 -43.57 -8.48
CA LEU A 147 -26.52 -44.69 -9.41
C LEU A 147 -25.70 -45.90 -8.96
N VAL A 148 -24.44 -45.69 -8.55
CA VAL A 148 -23.57 -46.76 -8.04
C VAL A 148 -24.13 -47.35 -6.74
N SER A 149 -24.64 -46.51 -5.83
CA SER A 149 -25.29 -46.98 -4.59
C SER A 149 -26.52 -47.86 -4.89
N PHE A 150 -27.32 -47.48 -5.89
CA PHE A 150 -28.49 -48.23 -6.33
C PHE A 150 -28.10 -49.60 -6.91
N ILE A 151 -27.07 -49.63 -7.77
CA ILE A 151 -26.54 -50.88 -8.35
C ILE A 151 -25.99 -51.79 -7.24
N ILE A 152 -25.24 -51.24 -6.28
CA ILE A 152 -24.72 -52.02 -5.14
C ILE A 152 -25.86 -52.61 -4.32
N ALA A 153 -26.92 -51.85 -4.05
CA ALA A 153 -28.07 -52.34 -3.31
C ALA A 153 -28.80 -53.49 -4.05
N ILE A 154 -28.90 -53.43 -5.40
CA ILE A 154 -29.39 -54.54 -6.22
C ILE A 154 -28.47 -55.76 -6.10
N VAL A 155 -27.15 -55.57 -6.13
CA VAL A 155 -26.19 -56.67 -5.97
C VAL A 155 -26.34 -57.33 -4.60
N VAL A 156 -26.48 -56.55 -3.52
CA VAL A 156 -26.73 -57.06 -2.16
C VAL A 156 -28.08 -57.77 -2.05
N ALA A 157 -29.13 -57.28 -2.70
CA ALA A 157 -30.41 -57.99 -2.77
C ALA A 157 -30.27 -59.29 -3.57
N GLY A 158 -29.51 -59.27 -4.67
CA GLY A 158 -29.25 -60.41 -5.54
C GLY A 158 -28.46 -61.52 -4.86
N THR A 159 -27.62 -61.20 -3.86
CA THR A 159 -26.97 -62.23 -3.03
C THR A 159 -27.96 -63.00 -2.14
N SER A 160 -29.26 -62.67 -2.13
CA SER A 160 -30.29 -63.54 -1.52
C SER A 160 -30.61 -64.79 -2.35
N LEU A 161 -30.23 -64.84 -3.63
CA LEU A 161 -30.47 -65.96 -4.55
C LEU A 161 -29.39 -67.06 -4.46
N ILE A 162 -28.79 -67.25 -3.29
CA ILE A 162 -27.76 -68.26 -3.06
C ILE A 162 -28.34 -69.67 -3.25
N PRO A 163 -27.75 -70.54 -4.09
CA PRO A 163 -28.24 -71.91 -4.28
C PRO A 163 -27.99 -72.81 -3.06
N ASP A 164 -26.75 -72.82 -2.53
CA ASP A 164 -26.30 -73.76 -1.49
C ASP A 164 -25.48 -73.08 -0.35
N GLY A 165 -25.35 -73.74 0.80
CA GLY A 165 -24.65 -73.21 2.00
C GLY A 165 -23.17 -72.84 1.80
N SER A 166 -22.51 -73.41 0.79
CA SER A 166 -21.13 -73.08 0.40
C SER A 166 -20.95 -71.62 -0.05
N TRP A 167 -22.04 -70.96 -0.49
CA TRP A 167 -22.05 -69.57 -0.93
C TRP A 167 -22.48 -68.58 0.16
N GLY A 168 -22.87 -69.05 1.35
CA GLY A 168 -23.33 -68.21 2.45
C GLY A 168 -22.28 -67.22 2.96
N VAL A 169 -21.05 -67.71 3.19
CA VAL A 169 -19.92 -66.86 3.65
C VAL A 169 -19.49 -65.84 2.58
N PRO A 170 -19.28 -66.22 1.30
CA PRO A 170 -19.03 -65.25 0.22
C PRO A 170 -20.11 -64.16 0.11
N ALA A 171 -21.39 -64.53 0.18
CA ALA A 171 -22.50 -63.59 0.08
C ALA A 171 -22.55 -62.59 1.25
N LEU A 172 -22.25 -63.05 2.47
CA LEU A 172 -22.17 -62.19 3.65
C LEU A 172 -21.06 -61.14 3.52
N VAL A 173 -19.88 -61.54 3.01
CA VAL A 173 -18.75 -60.62 2.79
C VAL A 173 -19.07 -59.58 1.71
N ILE A 174 -19.69 -60.00 0.60
CA ILE A 174 -20.14 -59.09 -0.47
C ILE A 174 -21.18 -58.10 0.10
N ALA A 175 -22.14 -58.58 0.89
CA ALA A 175 -23.17 -57.74 1.50
C ALA A 175 -22.58 -56.73 2.49
N ALA A 176 -21.65 -57.14 3.36
CA ALA A 176 -20.97 -56.26 4.30
C ALA A 176 -20.21 -55.14 3.59
N TRP A 177 -19.46 -55.48 2.53
CA TRP A 177 -18.78 -54.47 1.71
C TRP A 177 -19.75 -53.57 0.96
N GLY A 178 -20.85 -54.11 0.44
CA GLY A 178 -21.91 -53.35 -0.21
C GLY A 178 -22.50 -52.29 0.72
N ILE A 179 -22.77 -52.64 1.98
CA ILE A 179 -23.25 -51.69 3.00
C ILE A 179 -22.21 -50.59 3.25
N VAL A 180 -20.94 -50.96 3.48
CA VAL A 180 -19.86 -50.00 3.75
C VAL A 180 -19.65 -49.03 2.58
N ILE A 181 -19.61 -49.54 1.34
CA ILE A 181 -19.45 -48.71 0.15
C ILE A 181 -20.64 -47.76 -0.01
N THR A 182 -21.87 -48.26 0.15
CA THR A 182 -23.08 -47.43 0.06
C THR A 182 -23.08 -46.29 1.08
N LEU A 183 -22.71 -46.56 2.34
CA LEU A 183 -22.58 -45.50 3.36
C LEU A 183 -21.51 -44.47 3.00
N LEU A 184 -20.36 -44.89 2.47
CA LEU A 184 -19.32 -43.98 2.02
C LEU A 184 -19.76 -43.13 0.82
N LEU A 185 -20.51 -43.71 -0.12
CA LEU A 185 -21.10 -43.00 -1.26
C LEU A 185 -22.15 -41.98 -0.81
N PHE A 186 -22.97 -42.30 0.19
CA PHE A 186 -23.90 -41.33 0.79
C PHE A 186 -23.18 -40.19 1.48
N LEU A 187 -22.13 -40.46 2.26
CA LEU A 187 -21.35 -39.41 2.90
C LEU A 187 -20.64 -38.52 1.87
N PHE A 188 -20.16 -39.11 0.77
CA PHE A 188 -19.62 -38.37 -0.37
C PHE A 188 -20.69 -37.51 -1.06
N ALA A 189 -21.86 -38.09 -1.37
CA ALA A 189 -22.98 -37.41 -2.01
C ALA A 189 -23.48 -36.24 -1.15
N TYR A 190 -23.61 -36.45 0.16
CA TYR A 190 -24.00 -35.43 1.13
C TYR A 190 -22.99 -34.27 1.18
N ARG A 191 -21.69 -34.56 1.29
CA ARG A 191 -20.66 -33.51 1.25
C ARG A 191 -20.67 -32.76 -0.07
N ARG A 192 -20.85 -33.46 -1.20
CA ARG A 192 -20.93 -32.84 -2.52
C ARG A 192 -22.17 -31.96 -2.65
N ALA A 193 -23.31 -32.39 -2.14
CA ALA A 193 -24.55 -31.62 -2.11
C ALA A 193 -24.38 -30.33 -1.27
N LEU A 194 -23.75 -30.41 -0.09
CA LEU A 194 -23.44 -29.22 0.72
C LEU A 194 -22.53 -28.23 -0.02
N GLN A 195 -21.52 -28.72 -0.75
CA GLN A 195 -20.68 -27.86 -1.60
C GLN A 195 -21.48 -27.19 -2.71
N LEU A 196 -22.40 -27.92 -3.35
CA LEU A 196 -23.24 -27.38 -4.42
C LEU A 196 -24.28 -26.38 -3.90
N ILE A 197 -24.59 -26.37 -2.61
CA ILE A 197 -25.49 -25.40 -1.96
C ILE A 197 -24.74 -24.13 -1.53
N ASN A 198 -23.46 -24.22 -1.21
CA ASN A 198 -22.67 -23.08 -0.76
C ASN A 198 -22.49 -22.03 -1.89
N PRO A 199 -22.95 -20.78 -1.73
CA PRO A 199 -22.86 -19.74 -2.77
C PRO A 199 -21.43 -19.42 -3.19
N ILE A 200 -20.46 -19.49 -2.27
CA ILE A 200 -19.03 -19.28 -2.58
C ILE A 200 -18.51 -20.36 -3.55
N GLU A 201 -18.85 -21.62 -3.28
CA GLU A 201 -18.47 -22.74 -4.15
C GLU A 201 -19.19 -22.68 -5.51
N GLN A 202 -20.44 -22.21 -5.55
CA GLN A 202 -21.17 -21.98 -6.80
C GLN A 202 -20.50 -20.91 -7.66
N LEU A 203 -20.13 -19.77 -7.06
CA LEU A 203 -19.36 -18.71 -7.72
C LEU A 203 -18.01 -19.22 -8.22
N ALA A 204 -17.30 -20.02 -7.41
CA ALA A 204 -16.02 -20.62 -7.78
C ALA A 204 -16.14 -21.60 -8.96
N ILE A 205 -17.18 -22.46 -8.98
CA ILE A 205 -17.44 -23.38 -10.08
C ILE A 205 -17.74 -22.60 -11.36
N MET A 206 -18.62 -21.61 -11.30
CA MET A 206 -19.00 -20.77 -12.44
C MET A 206 -17.80 -20.01 -12.99
N SER A 207 -17.05 -19.31 -12.13
CA SER A 207 -15.83 -18.59 -12.51
C SER A 207 -14.80 -19.53 -13.15
N LYS A 208 -14.62 -20.73 -12.58
CA LYS A 208 -13.71 -21.73 -13.15
C LYS A 208 -14.13 -22.16 -14.56
N VAL A 209 -15.42 -22.40 -14.79
CA VAL A 209 -15.93 -22.78 -16.12
C VAL A 209 -15.70 -21.65 -17.11
N ALA A 210 -16.14 -20.42 -16.81
CA ALA A 210 -15.95 -19.26 -17.67
C ALA A 210 -14.47 -19.02 -18.02
N ARG A 211 -13.59 -19.08 -17.02
CA ARG A 211 -12.13 -18.92 -17.22
C ARG A 211 -11.53 -20.05 -18.04
N SER A 212 -12.00 -21.28 -17.86
CA SER A 212 -11.54 -22.43 -18.65
C SER A 212 -11.95 -22.31 -20.12
N ASP A 213 -13.14 -21.76 -20.38
CA ASP A 213 -13.64 -21.50 -21.72
C ASP A 213 -12.85 -20.37 -22.40
N LEU A 214 -12.63 -19.24 -21.71
CA LEU A 214 -11.76 -18.15 -22.19
C LEU A 214 -10.34 -18.65 -22.54
N ARG A 215 -9.75 -19.51 -21.69
CA ARG A 215 -8.44 -20.13 -21.96
C ARG A 215 -8.47 -21.12 -23.12
N ARG A 216 -9.60 -21.79 -23.37
CA ARG A 216 -9.78 -22.66 -24.52
C ARG A 216 -9.82 -21.82 -25.79
N TRP A 217 -10.63 -20.76 -25.81
CA TRP A 217 -10.70 -19.81 -26.92
C TRP A 217 -9.37 -19.12 -27.18
N GLY A 218 -8.66 -18.65 -26.15
CA GLY A 218 -7.32 -18.09 -26.28
C GLY A 218 -6.35 -19.06 -26.97
N ARG A 219 -6.32 -20.33 -26.56
CA ARG A 219 -5.48 -21.36 -27.21
C ARG A 219 -5.89 -21.66 -28.65
N LEU A 220 -7.19 -21.59 -28.98
CA LEU A 220 -7.66 -21.75 -30.35
C LEU A 220 -7.25 -20.55 -31.21
N ALA A 221 -7.35 -19.34 -30.67
CA ALA A 221 -6.94 -18.11 -31.33
C ALA A 221 -5.43 -18.07 -31.58
N ASP A 222 -4.61 -18.51 -30.60
CA ASP A 222 -3.16 -18.61 -30.77
C ASP A 222 -2.79 -19.64 -31.86
N LYS A 223 -3.49 -20.78 -31.92
CA LYS A 223 -3.29 -21.77 -33.00
C LYS A 223 -3.74 -21.24 -34.36
N ALA A 224 -4.88 -20.55 -34.42
CA ALA A 224 -5.37 -19.93 -35.64
C ALA A 224 -4.39 -18.86 -36.13
N ALA A 225 -3.81 -18.06 -35.22
CA ALA A 225 -2.82 -17.06 -35.57
C ALA A 225 -1.55 -17.67 -36.17
N ILE A 226 -1.09 -18.82 -35.68
CA ILE A 226 0.04 -19.56 -36.29
C ILE A 226 -0.31 -20.05 -37.70
N LEU A 227 -1.55 -20.51 -37.94
CA LEU A 227 -1.99 -21.00 -39.25
C LEU A 227 -2.23 -19.87 -40.26
N LEU A 228 -2.61 -18.68 -39.77
CA LEU A 228 -2.90 -17.49 -40.55
C LEU A 228 -1.69 -16.56 -40.72
N GLN A 229 -0.51 -16.93 -40.18
CA GLN A 229 0.72 -16.18 -40.40
C GLN A 229 1.12 -16.27 -41.88
N GLU A 230 0.76 -15.27 -42.67
CA GLU A 230 1.50 -14.90 -43.87
C GLU A 230 2.89 -14.41 -43.46
N ALA A 231 3.90 -14.75 -44.26
CA ALA A 231 5.31 -14.42 -44.03
C ALA A 231 5.47 -12.96 -43.58
N PRO A 232 6.36 -12.66 -42.61
CA PRO A 232 6.50 -11.30 -42.09
C PRO A 232 6.87 -10.37 -43.25
N GLN A 233 5.99 -9.41 -43.56
CA GLN A 233 6.38 -8.29 -44.40
C GLN A 233 7.54 -7.60 -43.69
N ARG A 234 8.72 -7.61 -44.32
CA ARG A 234 9.87 -6.81 -43.90
C ARG A 234 9.45 -5.34 -43.94
N ASN A 235 9.02 -4.80 -42.81
CA ASN A 235 8.84 -3.37 -42.67
C ASN A 235 10.20 -2.70 -42.84
N ALA A 236 10.34 -1.89 -43.89
CA ALA A 236 11.56 -1.18 -44.29
C ALA A 236 11.85 0.05 -43.40
N SER A 237 11.61 -0.03 -42.09
CA SER A 237 11.85 1.06 -41.15
C SER A 237 12.47 0.48 -39.88
N GLY A 238 13.76 0.76 -39.66
CA GLY A 238 14.56 0.25 -38.55
C GLY A 238 14.22 0.84 -37.18
N VAL A 239 12.94 0.94 -36.82
CA VAL A 239 12.51 1.27 -35.45
C VAL A 239 12.04 -0.03 -34.78
N PRO A 240 12.65 -0.47 -33.67
CA PRO A 240 12.17 -1.63 -32.93
C PRO A 240 10.76 -1.35 -32.40
N VAL A 241 9.78 -2.14 -32.82
CA VAL A 241 8.45 -2.15 -32.20
C VAL A 241 8.46 -3.25 -31.14
N ASP A 242 8.38 -2.89 -29.86
CA ASP A 242 8.54 -3.84 -28.73
C ASP A 242 7.43 -4.91 -28.65
N LEU A 243 6.24 -4.66 -29.24
CA LEU A 243 5.20 -5.67 -29.40
C LEU A 243 4.34 -5.42 -30.66
N PRO A 244 4.42 -6.26 -31.71
CA PRO A 244 3.58 -6.11 -32.91
C PRO A 244 2.12 -6.51 -32.63
N PHE A 245 1.16 -5.78 -33.22
CA PHE A 245 -0.26 -6.11 -33.12
C PHE A 245 -0.56 -7.47 -33.77
N ASN A 246 -1.22 -8.37 -33.03
CA ASN A 246 -1.57 -9.69 -33.53
C ASN A 246 -2.87 -9.65 -34.34
N ALA A 247 -2.77 -9.18 -35.59
CA ALA A 247 -3.90 -9.07 -36.51
C ALA A 247 -4.62 -10.41 -36.78
N PRO A 248 -3.93 -11.55 -36.98
CA PRO A 248 -4.61 -12.84 -37.16
C PRO A 248 -5.48 -13.25 -35.97
N LYS A 249 -5.00 -13.04 -34.75
CA LYS A 249 -5.73 -13.35 -33.51
C LYS A 249 -6.93 -12.42 -33.31
N ASP A 250 -6.78 -11.13 -33.62
CA ASP A 250 -7.89 -10.17 -33.59
C ASP A 250 -9.01 -10.55 -34.57
N THR A 251 -8.64 -10.90 -35.81
CA THR A 251 -9.59 -11.38 -36.83
C THR A 251 -10.31 -12.64 -36.37
N PHE A 252 -9.60 -13.60 -35.77
CA PHE A 252 -10.23 -14.80 -35.21
C PHE A 252 -11.32 -14.48 -34.19
N PHE A 253 -11.07 -13.54 -33.26
CA PHE A 253 -12.09 -13.15 -32.28
C PHE A 253 -13.27 -12.40 -32.91
N LYS A 254 -13.02 -11.53 -33.90
CA LYS A 254 -14.07 -10.84 -34.66
C LYS A 254 -14.94 -11.78 -35.50
N SER A 255 -14.40 -12.90 -35.96
CA SER A 255 -15.19 -13.93 -36.65
C SER A 255 -16.00 -14.82 -35.70
N ASN A 256 -15.74 -14.77 -34.40
CA ASN A 256 -16.34 -15.66 -33.40
C ASN A 256 -16.99 -14.86 -32.25
N ASP A 257 -17.99 -14.02 -32.53
CA ASP A 257 -18.59 -13.09 -31.57
C ASP A 257 -19.08 -13.73 -30.25
N SER A 258 -19.38 -15.03 -30.25
CA SER A 258 -19.89 -15.75 -29.08
C SER A 258 -18.81 -16.17 -28.06
N TRP A 259 -17.52 -15.98 -28.36
CA TRP A 259 -16.41 -16.51 -27.55
C TRP A 259 -16.36 -15.98 -26.11
N SER A 260 -16.94 -14.80 -25.85
CA SER A 260 -16.96 -14.16 -24.53
C SER A 260 -18.31 -14.26 -23.81
N VAL A 261 -19.33 -14.86 -24.43
CA VAL A 261 -20.72 -14.89 -23.91
C VAL A 261 -20.80 -15.62 -22.57
N SER A 262 -20.11 -16.76 -22.41
CA SER A 262 -20.09 -17.50 -21.13
C SER A 262 -19.47 -16.66 -20.00
N ALA A 263 -18.43 -15.90 -20.31
CA ALA A 263 -17.79 -15.01 -19.34
C ALA A 263 -18.70 -13.82 -18.98
N ALA A 264 -19.39 -13.23 -19.94
CA ALA A 264 -20.32 -12.13 -19.71
C ALA A 264 -21.51 -12.59 -18.84
N GLN A 265 -22.06 -13.77 -19.11
CA GLN A 265 -23.10 -14.38 -18.27
C GLN A 265 -22.62 -14.63 -16.84
N ALA A 266 -21.39 -15.13 -16.67
CA ALA A 266 -20.81 -15.35 -15.35
C ALA A 266 -20.62 -14.04 -14.56
N ILE A 267 -20.26 -12.93 -15.22
CA ILE A 267 -20.20 -11.60 -14.57
C ILE A 267 -21.59 -11.15 -14.14
N ASN A 268 -22.60 -11.25 -15.01
CA ASN A 268 -23.97 -10.87 -14.67
C ASN A 268 -24.52 -11.68 -13.48
N TYR A 269 -24.18 -12.97 -13.41
CA TYR A 269 -24.52 -13.82 -12.27
C TYR A 269 -23.77 -13.41 -11.00
N ALA A 270 -22.47 -13.12 -11.07
CA ALA A 270 -21.71 -12.63 -9.93
C ALA A 270 -22.30 -11.30 -9.39
N ILE A 271 -22.68 -10.36 -10.25
CA ILE A 271 -23.33 -9.10 -9.85
C ILE A 271 -24.67 -9.36 -9.15
N SER A 272 -25.46 -10.29 -9.69
CA SER A 272 -26.75 -10.66 -9.11
C SER A 272 -26.59 -11.32 -7.73
N TYR A 273 -25.57 -12.16 -7.56
CA TYR A 273 -25.20 -12.75 -6.26
C TYR A 273 -24.75 -11.67 -5.28
N ALA A 274 -23.84 -10.79 -5.69
CA ALA A 274 -23.35 -9.69 -4.87
C ALA A 274 -24.51 -8.85 -4.32
N LYS A 275 -25.43 -8.40 -5.18
CA LYS A 275 -26.59 -7.61 -4.74
C LYS A 275 -27.52 -8.38 -3.81
N ARG A 276 -27.82 -9.64 -4.13
CA ARG A 276 -28.77 -10.45 -3.37
C ARG A 276 -28.27 -10.86 -1.99
N PHE A 277 -26.99 -11.18 -1.87
CA PHE A 277 -26.40 -11.57 -0.59
C PHE A 277 -26.05 -10.35 0.26
N ALA A 278 -25.71 -9.20 -0.34
CA ALA A 278 -25.67 -7.93 0.36
C ALA A 278 -27.04 -7.57 0.97
N ASP A 279 -28.14 -7.78 0.24
CA ASP A 279 -29.51 -7.59 0.78
C ASP A 279 -29.83 -8.51 1.98
N GLN A 280 -29.05 -9.59 2.17
CA GLN A 280 -29.17 -10.51 3.31
C GLN A 280 -28.13 -10.24 4.41
N GLY A 281 -27.25 -9.24 4.23
CA GLY A 281 -26.13 -8.93 5.12
C GLY A 281 -24.92 -9.88 5.00
N ASP A 282 -24.90 -10.77 4.00
CA ASP A 282 -23.78 -11.68 3.74
C ASP A 282 -22.79 -11.04 2.76
N TYR A 283 -21.90 -10.23 3.32
CA TYR A 283 -20.87 -9.52 2.56
C TYR A 283 -19.66 -10.41 2.20
N GLU A 284 -19.50 -11.58 2.81
CA GLU A 284 -18.44 -12.54 2.43
C GLU A 284 -18.71 -13.10 1.03
N VAL A 285 -19.97 -13.48 0.75
CA VAL A 285 -20.39 -13.91 -0.59
C VAL A 285 -20.29 -12.78 -1.60
N THR A 286 -20.58 -11.54 -1.16
CA THR A 286 -20.49 -10.34 -2.00
C THR A 286 -19.05 -10.08 -2.46
N ASP A 287 -18.10 -10.14 -1.53
CA ASP A 287 -16.67 -9.96 -1.83
C ASP A 287 -16.12 -11.07 -2.74
N GLU A 288 -16.53 -12.33 -2.52
CA GLU A 288 -16.14 -13.43 -3.39
C GLU A 288 -16.72 -13.26 -4.81
N ALA A 289 -17.95 -12.76 -4.92
CA ALA A 289 -18.57 -12.49 -6.21
C ALA A 289 -17.79 -11.43 -7.00
N PHE A 290 -17.38 -10.34 -6.36
CA PHE A 290 -16.53 -9.33 -6.99
C PHE A 290 -15.13 -9.87 -7.35
N THR A 291 -14.56 -10.72 -6.49
CA THR A 291 -13.30 -11.42 -6.80
C THR A 291 -13.42 -12.30 -8.04
N CYS A 292 -14.57 -12.98 -8.21
CA CYS A 292 -14.85 -13.76 -9.41
C CYS A 292 -14.87 -12.88 -10.68
N ILE A 293 -15.46 -11.68 -10.63
CA ILE A 293 -15.47 -10.72 -11.75
C ILE A 293 -14.04 -10.32 -12.14
N MET A 294 -13.18 -10.04 -11.15
CA MET A 294 -11.76 -9.73 -11.38
C MET A 294 -11.02 -10.89 -12.04
N LEU A 295 -11.21 -12.13 -11.58
CA LEU A 295 -10.56 -13.32 -12.13
C LEU A 295 -11.02 -13.64 -13.56
N ILE A 296 -12.29 -13.38 -13.88
CA ILE A 296 -12.84 -13.52 -15.23
C ILE A 296 -12.21 -12.47 -16.15
N ASN A 297 -12.20 -11.19 -15.73
CA ASN A 297 -11.58 -10.11 -16.50
C ASN A 297 -10.08 -10.35 -16.74
N SER A 298 -9.34 -10.79 -15.74
CA SER A 298 -7.93 -11.18 -15.89
C SER A 298 -7.75 -12.29 -16.92
N SER A 299 -8.63 -13.30 -16.92
CA SER A 299 -8.57 -14.39 -17.90
C SER A 299 -8.99 -13.94 -19.30
N TYR A 300 -9.90 -12.95 -19.41
CA TYR A 300 -10.28 -12.31 -20.66
C TYR A 300 -9.12 -11.53 -21.27
N CYS A 301 -8.49 -10.64 -20.49
CA CYS A 301 -7.32 -9.87 -20.91
C CYS A 301 -6.17 -10.80 -21.34
N ALA A 302 -5.94 -11.90 -20.63
CA ALA A 302 -4.94 -12.89 -21.01
C ALA A 302 -5.28 -13.61 -22.33
N ALA A 303 -6.55 -13.98 -22.55
CA ALA A 303 -6.97 -14.58 -23.82
C ALA A 303 -6.80 -13.62 -25.00
N LYS A 304 -7.09 -12.33 -24.79
CA LYS A 304 -7.00 -11.24 -25.77
C LYS A 304 -5.60 -10.61 -25.88
N HIS A 305 -4.60 -11.18 -25.21
CA HIS A 305 -3.23 -10.65 -25.19
C HIS A 305 -2.67 -10.51 -26.62
N GLY A 306 -2.05 -9.35 -26.89
CA GLY A 306 -1.49 -8.97 -28.18
C GLY A 306 -2.47 -8.38 -29.18
N THR A 307 -3.77 -8.29 -28.86
CA THR A 307 -4.80 -7.71 -29.77
C THR A 307 -5.39 -6.39 -29.24
N PHE A 308 -4.83 -5.81 -28.19
CA PHE A 308 -5.29 -4.50 -27.69
C PHE A 308 -4.62 -3.37 -28.46
N VAL A 309 -5.44 -2.43 -28.93
CA VAL A 309 -4.98 -1.26 -29.69
C VAL A 309 -4.72 -0.09 -28.75
N ALA A 310 -3.55 0.53 -28.88
CA ALA A 310 -3.20 1.72 -28.11
C ALA A 310 -4.10 2.90 -28.52
N SER A 311 -4.54 3.71 -27.54
CA SER A 311 -5.19 4.98 -27.83
C SER A 311 -4.18 6.03 -28.26
N ASN A 312 -4.49 6.80 -29.30
CA ASN A 312 -3.72 7.98 -29.68
C ASN A 312 -4.47 9.27 -29.25
N PRO A 313 -3.84 10.19 -28.50
CA PRO A 313 -4.47 11.44 -28.09
C PRO A 313 -4.93 12.35 -29.25
N PHE A 314 -4.27 12.25 -30.41
CA PHE A 314 -4.51 13.13 -31.56
C PHE A 314 -5.44 12.53 -32.61
N VAL A 315 -5.61 11.20 -32.63
CA VAL A 315 -6.38 10.50 -33.67
C VAL A 315 -7.25 9.43 -33.02
N LYS A 316 -8.55 9.43 -33.36
CA LYS A 316 -9.46 8.36 -32.94
C LYS A 316 -9.06 7.06 -33.65
N THR A 317 -8.44 6.15 -32.92
CA THR A 317 -8.09 4.84 -33.44
C THR A 317 -9.28 3.88 -33.27
N PRO A 318 -9.78 3.24 -34.35
CA PRO A 318 -10.82 2.23 -34.23
C PRO A 318 -10.32 1.02 -33.44
N GLY A 319 -11.16 0.43 -32.58
CA GLY A 319 -10.81 -0.77 -31.80
C GLY A 319 -10.09 -0.52 -30.47
N VAL A 320 -9.98 0.75 -30.04
CA VAL A 320 -9.44 1.12 -28.71
C VAL A 320 -10.37 0.71 -27.57
N THR A 321 -11.68 0.84 -27.77
CA THR A 321 -12.69 0.51 -26.77
C THR A 321 -13.03 -0.98 -26.80
N ASP A 322 -13.28 -1.54 -25.61
CA ASP A 322 -13.63 -2.95 -25.45
C ASP A 322 -14.99 -3.10 -24.75
N GLY A 323 -15.96 -3.70 -25.44
CA GLY A 323 -17.32 -3.86 -24.94
C GLY A 323 -17.42 -4.74 -23.69
N PHE A 324 -16.54 -5.73 -23.52
CA PHE A 324 -16.56 -6.61 -22.35
C PHE A 324 -16.05 -5.89 -21.10
N ILE A 325 -14.95 -5.16 -21.24
CA ILE A 325 -14.38 -4.32 -20.17
C ILE A 325 -15.37 -3.22 -19.76
N ASN A 326 -15.94 -2.52 -20.73
CA ASN A 326 -16.93 -1.47 -20.50
C ASN A 326 -18.16 -2.02 -19.77
N THR A 327 -18.67 -3.17 -20.21
CA THR A 327 -19.82 -3.83 -19.54
C THR A 327 -19.48 -4.19 -18.09
N SER A 328 -18.29 -4.72 -17.83
CA SER A 328 -17.86 -5.07 -16.46
C SER A 328 -17.81 -3.84 -15.54
N LEU A 329 -17.20 -2.75 -16.00
CA LEU A 329 -17.12 -1.49 -15.25
C LEU A 329 -18.50 -0.85 -15.05
N GLU A 330 -19.35 -0.91 -16.07
CA GLU A 330 -20.70 -0.35 -16.04
C GLU A 330 -21.62 -1.11 -15.06
N GLN A 331 -21.51 -2.44 -14.99
CA GLN A 331 -22.21 -3.23 -13.99
C GLN A 331 -21.79 -2.86 -12.55
N LEU A 332 -20.50 -2.61 -12.32
CA LEU A 332 -20.01 -2.13 -11.02
C LEU A 332 -20.50 -0.70 -10.73
N ARG A 333 -20.50 0.20 -11.72
CA ARG A 333 -21.05 1.56 -11.59
C ARG A 333 -22.51 1.54 -11.17
N GLN A 334 -23.33 0.74 -11.83
CA GLN A 334 -24.75 0.58 -11.50
C GLN A 334 -24.94 -0.05 -10.11
N THR A 335 -24.06 -0.97 -9.72
CA THR A 335 -24.09 -1.57 -8.38
C THR A 335 -23.75 -0.54 -7.30
N MET A 336 -22.76 0.32 -7.55
CA MET A 336 -22.41 1.44 -6.67
C MET A 336 -23.60 2.40 -6.48
N GLN A 337 -24.25 2.79 -7.59
CA GLN A 337 -25.41 3.68 -7.52
C GLN A 337 -26.56 3.06 -6.72
N ALA A 338 -26.83 1.77 -6.91
CA ALA A 338 -27.85 1.05 -6.15
C ALA A 338 -27.51 0.96 -4.66
N ALA A 339 -26.24 0.69 -4.32
CA ALA A 339 -25.77 0.62 -2.94
C ALA A 339 -25.92 1.98 -2.23
N LEU A 340 -25.47 3.06 -2.86
CA LEU A 340 -25.58 4.42 -2.33
C LEU A 340 -27.03 4.86 -2.15
N ALA A 341 -27.91 4.56 -3.11
CA ALA A 341 -29.34 4.86 -3.00
C ALA A 341 -30.02 4.14 -1.83
N ARG A 342 -29.52 2.95 -1.45
CA ARG A 342 -30.04 2.16 -0.31
C ARG A 342 -29.37 2.50 1.03
N GLY A 343 -28.30 3.28 1.02
CA GLY A 343 -27.51 3.53 2.22
C GLY A 343 -26.58 2.37 2.62
N ASP A 344 -26.31 1.41 1.72
CA ASP A 344 -25.48 0.23 2.00
C ASP A 344 -23.98 0.55 1.81
N GLU A 345 -23.34 1.02 2.88
CA GLU A 345 -21.91 1.36 2.89
C GLU A 345 -21.00 0.15 2.61
N GLN A 346 -21.39 -1.05 3.06
CA GLN A 346 -20.57 -2.26 2.91
C GLN A 346 -20.57 -2.75 1.45
N LEU A 347 -21.73 -2.78 0.80
CA LEU A 347 -21.82 -3.10 -0.63
C LEU A 347 -21.11 -2.04 -1.48
N ALA A 348 -21.27 -0.76 -1.13
CA ALA A 348 -20.58 0.33 -1.82
C ALA A 348 -19.06 0.22 -1.67
N GLY A 349 -18.55 -0.06 -0.46
CA GLY A 349 -17.12 -0.27 -0.20
C GLY A 349 -16.55 -1.48 -0.94
N SER A 350 -17.31 -2.57 -0.98
CA SER A 350 -16.96 -3.78 -1.75
C SER A 350 -16.92 -3.51 -3.25
N THR A 351 -17.84 -2.68 -3.76
CA THR A 351 -17.87 -2.23 -5.15
C THR A 351 -16.67 -1.34 -5.49
N LEU A 352 -16.27 -0.40 -4.63
CA LEU A 352 -15.06 0.41 -4.83
C LEU A 352 -13.80 -0.46 -4.90
N ARG A 353 -13.67 -1.44 -3.99
CA ARG A 353 -12.57 -2.43 -4.02
C ARG A 353 -12.57 -3.22 -5.32
N ALA A 354 -13.74 -3.62 -5.83
CA ALA A 354 -13.87 -4.32 -7.11
C ALA A 354 -13.40 -3.47 -8.31
N ILE A 355 -13.78 -2.18 -8.36
CA ILE A 355 -13.34 -1.25 -9.43
C ILE A 355 -11.82 -1.05 -9.34
N GLY A 356 -11.27 -0.81 -8.14
CA GLY A 356 -9.82 -0.71 -7.93
C GLY A 356 -9.07 -2.00 -8.26
N GLY A 357 -9.69 -3.16 -8.04
CA GLY A 357 -9.18 -4.46 -8.45
C GLY A 357 -9.12 -4.63 -9.97
N LEU A 358 -10.17 -4.20 -10.69
CA LEU A 358 -10.17 -4.19 -12.15
C LEU A 358 -9.15 -3.22 -12.74
N TYR A 359 -8.93 -2.07 -12.10
CA TYR A 359 -7.83 -1.16 -12.46
C TYR A 359 -6.48 -1.91 -12.49
N GLY A 360 -6.17 -2.66 -11.42
CA GLY A 360 -4.95 -3.46 -11.35
C GLY A 360 -4.86 -4.55 -12.43
N VAL A 361 -5.98 -5.18 -12.79
CA VAL A 361 -6.05 -6.14 -13.90
C VAL A 361 -5.75 -5.46 -15.23
N TYR A 362 -6.34 -4.29 -15.49
CA TYR A 362 -6.18 -3.60 -16.77
C TYR A 362 -4.83 -2.91 -16.93
N LEU A 363 -4.14 -2.60 -15.83
CA LEU A 363 -2.78 -2.07 -15.87
C LEU A 363 -1.78 -3.09 -16.47
N GLN A 364 -2.07 -4.38 -16.31
CA GLN A 364 -1.30 -5.50 -16.89
C GLN A 364 -1.54 -5.70 -18.38
N ILE A 365 -2.46 -4.95 -19.01
CA ILE A 365 -2.68 -5.03 -20.45
C ILE A 365 -1.47 -4.43 -21.17
N GLU A 366 -0.93 -5.21 -22.10
CA GLU A 366 0.09 -4.77 -23.05
C GLU A 366 -0.59 -4.36 -24.36
N TYR A 367 -0.21 -3.19 -24.86
CA TYR A 367 -0.77 -2.61 -26.08
C TYR A 367 0.29 -2.64 -27.18
N SER A 368 -0.14 -2.82 -28.42
CA SER A 368 0.76 -2.74 -29.57
C SER A 368 1.21 -1.29 -29.82
N GLY A 369 2.52 -1.07 -29.97
CA GLY A 369 3.11 0.25 -30.27
C GLY A 369 3.84 0.91 -29.08
N GLY A 370 4.94 1.60 -29.38
CA GLY A 370 5.77 2.30 -28.37
C GLY A 370 5.05 3.48 -27.73
N GLY A 371 5.21 3.64 -26.40
CA GLY A 371 4.65 4.77 -25.64
C GLY A 371 3.13 4.72 -25.44
N SER A 372 2.51 3.53 -25.52
CA SER A 372 1.06 3.36 -25.42
C SER A 372 0.53 3.64 -24.01
N SER A 373 -0.39 4.61 -23.89
CA SER A 373 -1.12 4.89 -22.65
C SER A 373 -1.94 3.68 -22.21
N LYS A 374 -2.03 3.43 -20.91
CA LYS A 374 -2.81 2.32 -20.33
C LYS A 374 -4.31 2.61 -20.35
N HIS A 375 -4.88 2.72 -21.55
CA HIS A 375 -6.25 3.21 -21.80
C HIS A 375 -7.33 2.59 -20.88
N HIS A 376 -7.35 1.27 -20.75
CA HIS A 376 -8.37 0.56 -19.97
C HIS A 376 -8.16 0.74 -18.46
N ALA A 377 -6.91 0.87 -18.01
CA ALA A 377 -6.60 1.22 -16.63
C ALA A 377 -7.04 2.67 -16.34
N LEU A 378 -6.73 3.62 -17.23
CA LEU A 378 -7.20 5.01 -17.12
C LEU A 378 -8.72 5.09 -17.09
N LEU A 379 -9.41 4.29 -17.90
CA LEU A 379 -10.88 4.19 -17.86
C LEU A 379 -11.37 3.70 -16.50
N ALA A 380 -10.85 2.58 -15.98
CA ALA A 380 -11.22 2.06 -14.66
C ALA A 380 -10.92 3.05 -13.53
N SER A 381 -9.82 3.80 -13.65
CA SER A 381 -9.47 4.90 -12.73
C SER A 381 -10.50 6.04 -12.77
N GLY A 382 -11.02 6.36 -13.95
CA GLY A 382 -12.14 7.30 -14.12
C GLY A 382 -13.40 6.81 -13.42
N TYR A 383 -13.78 5.54 -13.63
CA TYR A 383 -14.91 4.92 -12.92
C TYR A 383 -14.73 4.93 -11.40
N LEU A 384 -13.52 4.64 -10.90
CA LEU A 384 -13.21 4.69 -9.47
C LEU A 384 -13.38 6.11 -8.93
N SER A 385 -12.79 7.10 -9.61
CA SER A 385 -12.86 8.50 -9.20
C SER A 385 -14.32 9.00 -9.16
N SER A 386 -15.10 8.72 -10.20
CA SER A 386 -16.52 9.08 -10.24
C SER A 386 -17.36 8.35 -9.20
N ALA A 387 -17.04 7.09 -8.89
CA ALA A 387 -17.71 6.34 -7.83
C ALA A 387 -17.46 6.98 -6.45
N VAL A 388 -16.22 7.39 -6.15
CA VAL A 388 -15.91 8.09 -4.90
C VAL A 388 -16.58 9.47 -4.83
N GLU A 389 -16.61 10.22 -5.93
CA GLU A 389 -17.33 11.50 -6.00
C GLU A 389 -18.83 11.33 -5.74
N SER A 390 -19.43 10.24 -6.21
CA SER A 390 -20.85 9.97 -5.99
C SER A 390 -21.19 9.70 -4.52
N VAL A 391 -20.22 9.45 -3.64
CA VAL A 391 -20.44 9.25 -2.20
C VAL A 391 -20.74 10.57 -1.47
N ILE A 392 -20.22 11.70 -1.97
CA ILE A 392 -20.31 13.02 -1.32
C ILE A 392 -21.74 13.37 -0.85
N PRO A 393 -22.79 13.29 -1.69
CA PRO A 393 -24.15 13.65 -1.27
C PRO A 393 -24.78 12.69 -0.25
N HIS A 394 -24.20 11.51 -0.02
CA HIS A 394 -24.75 10.47 0.87
C HIS A 394 -24.20 10.55 2.30
N ASN A 395 -23.26 11.47 2.60
CA ASN A 395 -22.74 11.69 3.96
C ASN A 395 -22.08 10.44 4.60
N MET A 396 -21.30 9.69 3.82
CA MET A 396 -20.61 8.46 4.24
C MET A 396 -19.08 8.67 4.28
N PRO A 397 -18.51 9.35 5.31
CA PRO A 397 -17.11 9.73 5.33
C PRO A 397 -16.14 8.53 5.34
N ASP A 398 -16.51 7.42 5.99
CA ASP A 398 -15.66 6.21 6.03
C ASP A 398 -15.49 5.59 4.65
N LEU A 399 -16.58 5.54 3.89
CA LEU A 399 -16.58 5.08 2.51
C LEU A 399 -15.75 6.00 1.60
N MET A 400 -15.83 7.33 1.81
CA MET A 400 -14.98 8.29 1.10
C MET A 400 -13.50 8.10 1.41
N MET A 401 -13.15 7.90 2.68
CA MET A 401 -11.77 7.63 3.09
C MET A 401 -11.24 6.35 2.43
N GLU A 402 -12.00 5.26 2.40
CA GLU A 402 -11.59 4.03 1.71
C GLU A 402 -11.44 4.26 0.20
N GLY A 403 -12.35 5.01 -0.41
CA GLY A 403 -12.28 5.42 -1.81
C GLY A 403 -10.99 6.18 -2.13
N ILE A 404 -10.63 7.17 -1.32
CA ILE A 404 -9.39 7.94 -1.45
C ILE A 404 -8.16 7.04 -1.27
N ARG A 405 -8.16 6.11 -0.30
CA ARG A 405 -7.07 5.13 -0.12
C ARG A 405 -6.92 4.20 -1.33
N LEU A 406 -8.02 3.78 -1.95
CA LEU A 406 -8.00 2.98 -3.18
C LEU A 406 -7.43 3.78 -4.35
N MET A 407 -7.82 5.04 -4.50
CA MET A 407 -7.27 5.97 -5.50
C MET A 407 -5.76 6.17 -5.32
N GLY A 408 -5.31 6.47 -4.10
CA GLY A 408 -3.87 6.63 -3.81
C GLY A 408 -3.06 5.35 -4.04
N ARG A 409 -3.60 4.17 -3.69
CA ARG A 409 -2.98 2.87 -4.03
C ARG A 409 -2.91 2.66 -5.55
N ALA A 410 -3.96 2.99 -6.29
CA ALA A 410 -3.99 2.87 -7.74
C ALA A 410 -2.89 3.74 -8.39
N SER A 411 -2.77 5.01 -8.00
CA SER A 411 -1.69 5.91 -8.47
C SER A 411 -0.30 5.34 -8.21
N ARG A 412 -0.04 4.82 -7.01
CA ARG A 412 1.27 4.26 -6.66
C ARG A 412 1.58 2.98 -7.44
N PHE A 413 0.59 2.14 -7.67
CA PHE A 413 0.74 0.92 -8.46
C PHE A 413 0.98 1.22 -9.96
N SER A 414 0.44 2.33 -10.46
CA SER A 414 0.63 2.76 -11.86
C SER A 414 2.08 3.12 -12.18
N LEU A 415 2.83 3.68 -11.23
CA LEU A 415 4.23 4.09 -11.41
C LEU A 415 5.15 2.94 -11.83
N GLU A 416 4.78 1.70 -11.54
CA GLU A 416 5.55 0.51 -11.90
C GLU A 416 5.31 0.04 -13.35
N HIS A 417 4.17 0.43 -13.95
CA HIS A 417 3.67 -0.14 -15.21
C HIS A 417 3.36 0.90 -16.28
N ALA A 418 3.33 2.18 -15.93
CA ALA A 418 2.89 3.27 -16.80
C ALA A 418 3.75 4.53 -16.61
N PRO A 419 3.75 5.46 -17.59
CA PRO A 419 4.42 6.73 -17.44
C PRO A 419 3.90 7.50 -16.20
N PRO A 420 4.78 8.21 -15.48
CA PRO A 420 4.39 8.98 -14.29
C PRO A 420 3.27 10.01 -14.53
N THR A 421 3.03 10.44 -15.77
CA THR A 421 1.94 11.34 -16.15
C THR A 421 0.54 10.77 -15.90
N GLU A 422 0.39 9.45 -15.85
CA GLU A 422 -0.92 8.82 -15.64
C GLU A 422 -1.48 9.01 -14.23
N ILE A 423 -0.66 9.32 -13.22
CA ILE A 423 -1.14 9.53 -11.84
C ILE A 423 -1.92 10.85 -11.69
N VAL A 424 -1.69 11.82 -12.58
CA VAL A 424 -2.15 13.22 -12.43
C VAL A 424 -3.67 13.32 -12.32
N GLY A 425 -4.41 12.54 -13.11
CA GLY A 425 -5.87 12.55 -13.07
C GLY A 425 -6.42 12.15 -11.69
N VAL A 426 -5.83 11.13 -11.08
CA VAL A 426 -6.23 10.63 -9.76
C VAL A 426 -5.81 11.58 -8.65
N VAL A 427 -4.57 12.10 -8.71
CA VAL A 427 -4.04 13.07 -7.76
C VAL A 427 -4.92 14.31 -7.68
N ASN A 428 -5.30 14.88 -8.83
CA ASN A 428 -6.15 16.06 -8.88
C ASN A 428 -7.53 15.77 -8.28
N LYS A 429 -8.08 14.57 -8.49
CA LYS A 429 -9.34 14.14 -7.87
C LYS A 429 -9.23 13.96 -6.35
N ILE A 430 -8.14 13.39 -5.84
CA ILE A 430 -7.86 13.30 -4.39
C ILE A 430 -7.81 14.71 -3.77
N ALA A 431 -7.14 15.65 -4.43
CA ALA A 431 -7.08 17.02 -3.95
C ALA A 431 -8.44 17.72 -3.95
N THR A 432 -9.27 17.53 -4.99
CA THR A 432 -10.65 18.03 -4.98
C THR A 432 -11.45 17.45 -3.81
N LEU A 433 -11.34 16.16 -3.55
CA LEU A 433 -12.03 15.49 -2.44
C LEU A 433 -11.54 15.95 -1.06
N SER A 434 -10.30 16.44 -0.96
CA SER A 434 -9.75 17.00 0.29
C SER A 434 -10.52 18.22 0.79
N HIS A 435 -11.23 18.94 -0.09
CA HIS A 435 -12.02 20.11 0.30
C HIS A 435 -13.31 19.76 1.05
N VAL A 436 -13.73 18.50 1.08
CA VAL A 436 -15.00 18.10 1.72
C VAL A 436 -14.98 18.35 3.23
N GLY A 437 -13.83 18.13 3.90
CA GLY A 437 -13.68 18.45 5.32
C GLY A 437 -13.70 19.94 5.65
N MET A 438 -13.49 20.82 4.65
CA MET A 438 -13.67 22.27 4.82
C MET A 438 -15.15 22.65 4.87
N LEU A 439 -15.98 21.97 4.07
CA LEU A 439 -17.42 22.23 4.01
C LEU A 439 -18.15 21.69 5.25
N LYS A 440 -17.65 20.58 5.81
CA LYS A 440 -18.25 19.93 6.98
C LYS A 440 -17.17 19.41 7.92
N THR A 441 -17.11 19.94 9.13
CA THR A 441 -16.11 19.56 10.15
C THR A 441 -16.11 18.06 10.45
N SER A 442 -17.27 17.39 10.41
CA SER A 442 -17.35 15.94 10.63
C SER A 442 -16.65 15.11 9.52
N HIS A 443 -16.30 15.73 8.40
CA HIS A 443 -15.58 15.12 7.27
C HIS A 443 -14.08 15.48 7.27
N GLN A 444 -13.57 16.16 8.31
CA GLN A 444 -12.13 16.41 8.46
C GLN A 444 -11.27 15.13 8.29
N PRO A 445 -11.66 13.93 8.77
CA PRO A 445 -10.88 12.71 8.52
C PRO A 445 -10.70 12.36 7.03
N VAL A 446 -11.63 12.79 6.17
CA VAL A 446 -11.53 12.65 4.70
C VAL A 446 -10.40 13.53 4.17
N THR A 447 -10.30 14.78 4.63
CA THR A 447 -9.20 15.69 4.28
C THR A 447 -7.86 15.15 4.76
N LEU A 448 -7.79 14.66 6.01
CA LEU A 448 -6.59 14.01 6.54
C LEU A 448 -6.15 12.84 5.65
N THR A 449 -7.09 11.94 5.32
CA THR A 449 -6.82 10.78 4.45
C THR A 449 -6.34 11.20 3.05
N ALA A 450 -6.87 12.31 2.51
CA ALA A 450 -6.39 12.86 1.25
C ALA A 450 -4.93 13.33 1.35
N PHE A 451 -4.55 14.03 2.42
CA PHE A 451 -3.16 14.44 2.64
C PHE A 451 -2.22 13.25 2.87
N GLU A 452 -2.67 12.19 3.54
CA GLU A 452 -1.93 10.92 3.62
C GLU A 452 -1.65 10.37 2.21
N GLN A 453 -2.67 10.25 1.36
CA GLN A 453 -2.48 9.69 0.02
C GLN A 453 -1.65 10.59 -0.90
N LEU A 454 -1.76 11.91 -0.78
CA LEU A 454 -0.91 12.85 -1.51
C LEU A 454 0.56 12.73 -1.07
N ALA A 455 0.82 12.61 0.24
CA ALA A 455 2.18 12.40 0.77
C ALA A 455 2.78 11.07 0.30
N GLU A 456 2.02 9.97 0.40
CA GLU A 456 2.43 8.64 -0.08
C GLU A 456 2.70 8.64 -1.59
N THR A 457 1.85 9.30 -2.38
CA THR A 457 2.01 9.36 -3.84
C THR A 457 3.21 10.21 -4.23
N THR A 458 3.46 11.34 -3.55
CA THR A 458 4.67 12.14 -3.75
C THR A 458 5.90 11.30 -3.42
N TYR A 459 5.95 10.61 -2.28
CA TYR A 459 7.09 9.78 -1.90
C TYR A 459 7.38 8.66 -2.92
N ASP A 460 6.35 7.90 -3.32
CA ASP A 460 6.50 6.83 -4.32
C ASP A 460 6.88 7.37 -5.70
N LEU A 461 6.42 8.55 -6.09
CA LEU A 461 6.84 9.19 -7.35
C LEU A 461 8.34 9.48 -7.36
N LEU A 462 8.91 9.92 -6.23
CA LEU A 462 10.35 10.21 -6.15
C LEU A 462 11.20 8.95 -6.25
N ILE A 463 10.71 7.83 -5.70
CA ILE A 463 11.45 6.57 -5.67
C ILE A 463 11.26 5.74 -6.94
N LYS A 464 10.03 5.66 -7.45
CA LYS A 464 9.62 4.75 -8.53
C LYS A 464 9.44 5.45 -9.87
N GLY A 465 9.38 6.79 -9.88
CA GLY A 465 9.16 7.56 -11.10
C GLY A 465 10.32 7.37 -12.07
N LYS A 466 10.01 6.81 -13.24
CA LYS A 466 10.96 6.60 -14.34
C LYS A 466 10.77 7.67 -15.42
N GLY A 467 11.87 8.18 -15.96
CA GLY A 467 11.85 9.19 -17.02
C GLY A 467 11.52 10.59 -16.51
N ASP A 468 10.82 11.41 -17.31
CA ASP A 468 10.48 12.78 -16.93
C ASP A 468 9.30 12.82 -15.93
N ILE A 469 9.61 13.13 -14.66
CA ILE A 469 8.62 13.32 -13.60
C ILE A 469 8.21 14.79 -13.40
N GLY A 470 8.75 15.73 -14.18
CA GLY A 470 8.58 17.17 -13.95
C GLY A 470 7.13 17.65 -14.02
N TYR A 471 6.35 17.18 -15.00
CA TYR A 471 4.92 17.50 -15.08
C TYR A 471 4.10 16.91 -13.91
N PRO A 472 4.19 15.61 -13.59
CA PRO A 472 3.53 15.02 -12.42
C PRO A 472 3.86 15.71 -11.10
N VAL A 473 5.13 16.04 -10.87
CA VAL A 473 5.60 16.77 -9.69
C VAL A 473 4.90 18.14 -9.57
N ARG A 474 4.84 18.90 -10.68
CA ARG A 474 4.17 20.22 -10.68
C ARG A 474 2.68 20.09 -10.36
N GLN A 475 2.02 19.07 -10.90
CA GLN A 475 0.59 18.84 -10.65
C GLN A 475 0.34 18.42 -9.20
N LEU A 476 1.12 17.47 -8.65
CA LEU A 476 1.06 17.09 -7.23
C LEU A 476 1.27 18.30 -6.31
N ARG A 477 2.30 19.12 -6.59
CA ARG A 477 2.59 20.32 -5.82
C ARG A 477 1.44 21.32 -5.85
N ALA A 478 0.88 21.58 -7.03
CA ALA A 478 -0.27 22.46 -7.18
C ALA A 478 -1.48 21.93 -6.40
N ALA A 479 -1.76 20.63 -6.51
CA ALA A 479 -2.85 19.95 -5.83
C ALA A 479 -2.74 20.03 -4.30
N VAL A 480 -1.56 19.74 -3.74
CA VAL A 480 -1.27 19.87 -2.30
C VAL A 480 -1.40 21.32 -1.84
N THR A 481 -0.86 22.27 -2.62
CA THR A 481 -0.90 23.69 -2.26
C THR A 481 -2.33 24.23 -2.26
N GLN A 482 -3.12 23.92 -3.28
CA GLN A 482 -4.53 24.34 -3.37
C GLN A 482 -5.36 23.75 -2.22
N ALA A 483 -5.19 22.45 -1.94
CA ALA A 483 -5.83 21.78 -0.81
C ALA A 483 -5.49 22.44 0.53
N ALA A 484 -4.20 22.71 0.77
CA ALA A 484 -3.73 23.31 2.02
C ALA A 484 -4.20 24.76 2.17
N THR A 485 -4.08 25.56 1.10
CA THR A 485 -4.60 26.94 1.06
C THR A 485 -6.08 26.98 1.39
N GLY A 486 -6.87 26.09 0.77
CA GLY A 486 -8.28 25.95 1.09
C GLY A 486 -8.49 25.64 2.58
N PHE A 487 -7.83 24.61 3.10
CA PHE A 487 -8.05 24.16 4.48
C PHE A 487 -7.67 25.23 5.53
N LEU A 488 -6.62 26.01 5.27
CA LEU A 488 -6.19 27.11 6.16
C LEU A 488 -7.23 28.24 6.30
N THR A 489 -8.25 28.29 5.43
CA THR A 489 -9.37 29.24 5.59
C THR A 489 -10.38 28.82 6.66
N THR A 490 -10.30 27.57 7.16
CA THR A 490 -11.16 27.08 8.23
C THR A 490 -10.71 27.60 9.62
N PRO A 491 -11.60 27.64 10.63
CA PRO A 491 -11.22 28.06 11.97
C PRO A 491 -10.21 27.09 12.60
N ASP A 492 -9.12 27.63 13.16
CA ASP A 492 -8.13 26.87 13.94
C ASP A 492 -8.13 27.33 15.40
N THR A 493 -7.80 26.42 16.30
CA THR A 493 -7.57 26.75 17.71
C THR A 493 -6.19 26.26 18.12
N GLN A 494 -5.48 27.07 18.91
CA GLN A 494 -4.11 26.77 19.33
C GLN A 494 -3.97 25.46 20.12
N LEU A 495 -5.03 25.06 20.86
CA LEU A 495 -5.01 23.89 21.74
C LEU A 495 -5.28 22.56 21.00
N ALA A 496 -6.10 22.56 19.96
CA ALA A 496 -6.41 21.36 19.18
C ALA A 496 -5.56 21.23 17.91
N SER A 497 -5.03 22.36 17.41
CA SER A 497 -4.45 22.58 16.08
C SER A 497 -4.97 21.61 15.01
N THR A 498 -6.19 21.87 14.58
CA THR A 498 -6.87 21.15 13.50
C THR A 498 -6.06 21.25 12.21
N HIS A 499 -5.44 22.40 11.96
CA HIS A 499 -4.57 22.60 10.79
C HIS A 499 -3.32 21.71 10.84
N GLN A 500 -2.60 21.69 11.96
CA GLN A 500 -1.37 20.91 12.08
C GLN A 500 -1.65 19.40 12.00
N SER A 501 -2.69 18.94 12.68
CA SER A 501 -3.07 17.52 12.66
C SER A 501 -3.53 17.05 11.28
N THR A 502 -4.30 17.85 10.55
CA THR A 502 -4.87 17.47 9.24
C THR A 502 -3.86 17.56 8.10
N LEU A 503 -3.04 18.61 8.08
CA LEU A 503 -2.00 18.83 7.05
C LEU A 503 -0.69 18.07 7.36
N GLY A 504 -0.59 17.54 8.59
CA GLY A 504 0.57 16.87 9.12
C GLY A 504 1.15 15.72 8.28
N PRO A 505 0.35 14.85 7.62
CA PRO A 505 0.92 13.79 6.78
C PRO A 505 1.91 14.29 5.72
N TYR A 506 1.73 15.52 5.22
CA TYR A 506 2.62 16.12 4.23
C TYR A 506 3.66 17.05 4.85
N PHE A 507 3.25 17.89 5.81
CA PHE A 507 4.06 19.01 6.30
C PHE A 507 4.66 18.79 7.71
N SER A 508 4.17 17.82 8.48
CA SER A 508 4.60 17.66 9.86
C SER A 508 6.09 17.33 9.94
N SER A 509 6.73 18.05 10.85
CA SER A 509 8.15 17.91 11.14
C SER A 509 8.45 17.00 12.34
N THR A 510 7.41 16.63 13.09
CA THR A 510 7.50 15.83 14.32
C THR A 510 7.09 14.39 14.13
N SER A 511 6.41 14.08 13.02
CA SER A 511 5.99 12.71 12.69
C SER A 511 7.00 12.00 11.79
N PHE A 512 7.42 10.79 12.17
CA PHE A 512 8.23 9.92 11.32
C PHE A 512 7.47 9.37 10.11
N THR A 513 6.13 9.39 10.14
CA THR A 513 5.30 8.89 9.03
C THR A 513 4.96 9.97 8.00
N SER A 514 5.27 11.24 8.28
CA SER A 514 5.07 12.33 7.32
C SER A 514 5.99 12.21 6.12
N LEU A 515 5.69 12.94 5.04
CA LEU A 515 6.57 13.04 3.87
C LEU A 515 7.99 13.46 4.28
N ARG A 516 8.14 14.47 5.15
CA ARG A 516 9.46 14.91 5.65
C ARG A 516 10.17 13.78 6.40
N GLY A 517 9.47 13.08 7.30
CA GLY A 517 10.04 11.97 8.06
C GLY A 517 10.56 10.85 7.15
N LYS A 518 9.77 10.47 6.13
CA LYS A 518 10.17 9.47 5.13
C LYS A 518 11.31 9.92 4.23
N LEU A 519 11.32 11.19 3.82
CA LEU A 519 12.43 11.75 3.05
C LEU A 519 13.72 11.77 3.87
N THR A 520 13.64 12.01 5.18
CA THR A 520 14.79 11.93 6.08
C THR A 520 15.39 10.52 6.10
N ALA A 521 14.55 9.49 6.23
CA ALA A 521 15.00 8.10 6.16
C ALA A 521 15.62 7.77 4.79
N LEU A 522 14.97 8.18 3.70
CA LEU A 522 15.47 7.95 2.34
C LEU A 522 16.82 8.63 2.07
N VAL A 523 16.98 9.90 2.46
CA VAL A 523 18.25 10.62 2.29
C VAL A 523 19.36 9.94 3.09
N ASN A 524 19.09 9.52 4.33
CA ASN A 524 20.06 8.78 5.13
C ASN A 524 20.48 7.45 4.48
N GLU A 525 19.54 6.74 3.84
CA GLU A 525 19.86 5.54 3.07
C GLU A 525 20.73 5.87 1.85
N LEU A 526 20.38 6.90 1.08
CA LEU A 526 21.12 7.35 -0.12
C LEU A 526 22.55 7.82 0.18
N LEU A 527 22.84 8.27 1.41
CA LEU A 527 24.21 8.59 1.83
C LEU A 527 25.11 7.34 1.95
N THR A 528 24.51 6.16 2.19
CA THR A 528 25.25 4.90 2.37
C THR A 528 25.46 4.13 1.07
N VAL A 529 24.78 4.52 -0.01
CA VAL A 529 24.83 3.83 -1.30
C VAL A 529 26.10 4.22 -2.08
N PRO A 530 26.81 3.27 -2.70
CA PRO A 530 27.99 3.56 -3.53
C PRO A 530 27.66 4.44 -4.76
N GLU A 531 28.67 5.19 -5.22
CA GLU A 531 28.61 6.13 -6.35
C GLU A 531 28.05 5.52 -7.66
N ASN A 532 28.30 4.24 -7.91
CA ASN A 532 27.93 3.57 -9.16
C ASN A 532 26.46 3.11 -9.25
N SER A 533 25.60 3.49 -8.29
CA SER A 533 24.19 3.08 -8.28
C SER A 533 23.35 3.99 -9.19
N ALA A 534 23.03 3.51 -10.39
CA ALA A 534 22.15 4.21 -11.33
C ALA A 534 20.78 4.55 -10.71
N THR A 535 20.21 3.64 -9.91
CA THR A 535 18.94 3.85 -9.22
C THR A 535 19.05 4.97 -8.17
N ALA A 536 20.15 5.06 -7.42
CA ALA A 536 20.32 6.14 -6.46
C ALA A 536 20.48 7.49 -7.15
N ALA A 537 21.23 7.54 -8.26
CA ALA A 537 21.36 8.75 -9.07
C ALA A 537 20.01 9.21 -9.66
N GLU A 538 19.18 8.27 -10.12
CA GLU A 538 17.82 8.56 -10.61
C GLU A 538 16.93 9.14 -9.49
N ILE A 539 16.95 8.54 -8.30
CA ILE A 539 16.20 9.05 -7.13
C ILE A 539 16.68 10.46 -6.75
N VAL A 540 17.99 10.73 -6.74
CA VAL A 540 18.54 12.07 -6.47
C VAL A 540 18.06 13.07 -7.51
N GLY A 541 18.04 12.71 -8.80
CA GLY A 541 17.51 13.54 -9.87
C GLY A 541 16.01 13.81 -9.74
N ASN A 542 15.24 12.82 -9.29
CA ASN A 542 13.82 12.97 -9.00
C ASN A 542 13.58 13.94 -7.83
N ILE A 543 14.37 13.84 -6.76
CA ILE A 543 14.31 14.77 -5.62
C ILE A 543 14.68 16.20 -6.05
N GLU A 544 15.69 16.39 -6.90
CA GLU A 544 16.03 17.70 -7.47
C GLU A 544 14.85 18.29 -8.26
N THR A 545 14.24 17.47 -9.12
CA THR A 545 13.06 17.87 -9.91
C THR A 545 11.90 18.29 -9.02
N TRP A 546 11.71 17.59 -7.89
CA TRP A 546 10.71 17.94 -6.87
C TRP A 546 11.05 19.18 -6.05
N ALA A 547 12.32 19.42 -5.74
CA ALA A 547 12.78 20.61 -5.03
C ALA A 547 12.70 21.87 -5.90
N ASN A 548 12.81 21.72 -7.23
CA ASN A 548 12.77 22.86 -8.15
C ASN A 548 11.47 23.67 -8.02
N GLN A 549 11.59 24.96 -7.69
CA GLN A 549 10.49 25.89 -7.43
C GLN A 549 9.58 25.51 -6.25
N ILE A 550 10.04 24.71 -5.29
CA ILE A 550 9.25 24.37 -4.11
C ILE A 550 9.05 25.56 -3.16
N TYR A 551 9.95 26.54 -3.22
CA TYR A 551 9.96 27.73 -2.38
C TYR A 551 8.73 28.64 -2.61
N ASP A 552 8.22 28.73 -3.84
CA ASP A 552 7.15 29.67 -4.19
C ASP A 552 5.78 29.30 -3.56
N PRO A 553 5.26 28.06 -3.74
CA PRO A 553 4.05 27.64 -3.04
C PRO A 553 4.25 27.55 -1.53
N HIS A 554 5.45 27.18 -1.06
CA HIS A 554 5.72 27.15 0.38
C HIS A 554 5.66 28.55 1.00
N LYS A 555 6.24 29.56 0.36
CA LYS A 555 6.11 30.98 0.75
C LYS A 555 4.65 31.40 0.85
N SER A 556 3.83 31.02 -0.13
CA SER A 556 2.41 31.35 -0.15
C SER A 556 1.67 30.76 1.06
N LEU A 557 1.92 29.47 1.37
CA LEU A 557 1.35 28.81 2.55
C LEU A 557 1.85 29.40 3.87
N PHE A 558 3.14 29.75 3.93
CA PHE A 558 3.74 30.40 5.10
C PHE A 558 3.06 31.75 5.40
N LEU A 559 2.94 32.62 4.38
CA LEU A 559 2.30 33.92 4.55
C LEU A 559 0.82 33.79 4.92
N LEU A 560 0.11 32.83 4.34
CA LEU A 560 -1.28 32.57 4.70
C LEU A 560 -1.43 32.07 6.15
N ALA A 561 -0.50 31.24 6.62
CA ALA A 561 -0.49 30.80 8.01
C ALA A 561 -0.28 31.97 8.98
N VAL A 562 0.57 32.95 8.63
CA VAL A 562 0.74 34.19 9.39
C VAL A 562 -0.53 35.03 9.37
N GLU A 563 -1.12 35.27 8.19
CA GLU A 563 -2.35 36.05 8.04
C GLU A 563 -3.50 35.48 8.88
N LYS A 564 -3.66 34.15 8.86
CA LYS A 564 -4.71 33.45 9.63
C LYS A 564 -4.35 33.18 11.09
N ARG A 565 -3.15 33.57 11.54
CA ARG A 565 -2.61 33.25 12.87
C ARG A 565 -2.74 31.76 13.23
N SER A 566 -2.52 30.92 12.23
CA SER A 566 -2.69 29.46 12.30
C SER A 566 -1.51 28.80 12.99
N SER A 567 -1.75 27.79 13.82
CA SER A 567 -0.65 27.05 14.49
C SER A 567 0.18 26.20 13.51
N PHE A 568 -0.33 26.03 12.27
CA PHE A 568 0.42 25.46 11.15
C PHE A 568 1.73 26.21 10.83
N ILE A 569 1.89 27.45 11.33
CA ILE A 569 3.13 28.21 11.20
C ILE A 569 4.36 27.45 11.76
N PHE A 570 4.16 26.63 12.79
CA PHE A 570 5.23 25.75 13.31
C PHE A 570 5.72 24.80 12.23
N ASP A 571 4.79 24.08 11.59
CA ASP A 571 5.12 23.11 10.56
C ASP A 571 5.72 23.79 9.33
N THR A 572 5.26 24.98 8.93
CA THR A 572 5.84 25.67 7.77
C THR A 572 7.30 26.10 8.01
N ILE A 573 7.62 26.68 9.17
CA ILE A 573 8.99 27.04 9.55
C ILE A 573 9.89 25.80 9.60
N GLN A 574 9.46 24.78 10.35
CA GLN A 574 10.26 23.57 10.56
C GLN A 574 10.40 22.73 9.30
N TRP A 575 9.40 22.76 8.41
CA TRP A 575 9.46 22.07 7.13
C TRP A 575 10.40 22.77 6.16
N ALA A 576 10.38 24.11 6.06
CA ALA A 576 11.35 24.84 5.23
C ALA A 576 12.79 24.55 5.67
N ALA A 577 13.08 24.71 6.96
CA ALA A 577 14.40 24.43 7.52
C ALA A 577 14.78 22.96 7.29
N GLY A 578 13.92 22.03 7.67
CA GLY A 578 14.18 20.60 7.56
C GLY A 578 14.39 20.11 6.13
N ILE A 579 13.57 20.55 5.16
CA ILE A 579 13.77 20.17 3.76
C ILE A 579 15.05 20.80 3.21
N SER A 580 15.37 22.07 3.52
CA SER A 580 16.64 22.68 3.13
C SER A 580 17.85 21.91 3.66
N GLU A 581 17.80 21.45 4.91
CA GLU A 581 18.84 20.59 5.49
C GLU A 581 18.95 19.23 4.77
N LEU A 582 17.82 18.62 4.41
CA LEU A 582 17.81 17.35 3.67
C LEU A 582 18.40 17.51 2.27
N LEU A 583 18.09 18.59 1.56
CA LEU A 583 18.65 18.88 0.24
C LEU A 583 20.17 19.08 0.32
N ASN A 584 20.64 19.84 1.32
CA ASN A 584 22.08 20.00 1.58
C ASN A 584 22.75 18.67 1.95
N THR A 585 22.09 17.84 2.74
CA THR A 585 22.57 16.50 3.10
C THR A 585 22.68 15.62 1.86
N LEU A 586 21.64 15.59 1.03
CA LEU A 586 21.60 14.80 -0.20
C LEU A 586 22.68 15.22 -1.21
N SER A 587 23.06 16.51 -1.22
CA SER A 587 24.14 17.04 -2.06
C SER A 587 25.52 16.38 -1.81
N HIS A 588 25.68 15.71 -0.65
CA HIS A 588 26.86 14.95 -0.27
C HIS A 588 26.73 13.44 -0.53
N SER A 589 25.60 12.97 -1.06
CA SER A 589 25.46 11.55 -1.42
C SER A 589 26.51 11.17 -2.48
N PRO A 590 27.16 9.99 -2.35
CA PRO A 590 28.10 9.51 -3.36
C PRO A 590 27.46 9.38 -4.76
N ALA A 591 26.16 9.11 -4.84
CA ALA A 591 25.43 8.99 -6.11
C ALA A 591 25.02 10.36 -6.72
N CYS A 592 25.30 11.48 -6.05
CA CYS A 592 24.95 12.81 -6.51
C CYS A 592 26.03 13.39 -7.43
N SER A 593 25.66 13.67 -8.69
CA SER A 593 26.56 14.36 -9.63
C SER A 593 26.81 15.81 -9.21
N ASP A 594 27.92 16.40 -9.67
CA ASP A 594 28.28 17.78 -9.34
C ASP A 594 27.22 18.80 -9.81
N HIS A 595 26.61 18.55 -10.97
CA HIS A 595 25.51 19.38 -11.48
C HIS A 595 24.27 19.35 -10.58
N LEU A 596 23.90 18.16 -10.08
CA LEU A 596 22.78 18.01 -9.16
C LEU A 596 23.12 18.60 -7.77
N ARG A 597 24.36 18.46 -7.31
CA ARG A 597 24.84 19.01 -6.04
C ARG A 597 24.60 20.51 -5.96
N GLU A 598 25.02 21.24 -6.99
CA GLU A 598 24.87 22.70 -7.07
C GLU A 598 23.39 23.12 -7.06
N LYS A 599 22.55 22.44 -7.85
CA LYS A 599 21.11 22.72 -7.87
C LYS A 599 20.43 22.44 -6.53
N LEU A 600 20.73 21.32 -5.87
CA LEU A 600 20.15 20.96 -4.58
C LEU A 600 20.48 22.00 -3.51
N ARG A 601 21.74 22.46 -3.45
CA ARG A 601 22.18 23.52 -2.54
C ARG A 601 21.46 24.84 -2.81
N ARG A 602 21.32 25.22 -4.08
CA ARG A 602 20.56 26.41 -4.48
C ARG A 602 19.08 26.33 -4.08
N HIS A 603 18.44 25.18 -4.30
CA HIS A 603 17.06 24.97 -3.89
C HIS A 603 16.90 25.06 -2.37
N ALA A 604 17.87 24.56 -1.60
CA ALA A 604 17.91 24.69 -0.14
C ALA A 604 17.98 26.16 0.31
N VAL A 605 18.85 26.96 -0.31
CA VAL A 605 18.98 28.41 -0.07
C VAL A 605 17.68 29.15 -0.40
N TRP A 606 17.07 28.87 -1.55
CA TRP A 606 15.80 29.51 -1.93
C TRP A 606 14.66 29.16 -0.99
N LEU A 607 14.58 27.91 -0.54
CA LEU A 607 13.53 27.47 0.38
C LEU A 607 13.68 28.10 1.77
N ILE A 608 14.87 28.13 2.38
CA ILE A 608 15.03 28.76 3.70
C ILE A 608 14.76 30.27 3.64
N SER A 609 15.09 30.89 2.50
CA SER A 609 14.88 32.32 2.27
C SER A 609 13.39 32.69 2.24
N THR A 610 12.45 31.75 2.07
CA THR A 610 11.02 32.06 2.11
C THR A 610 10.60 32.58 3.48
N LEU A 611 11.26 32.14 4.55
CA LEU A 611 10.94 32.55 5.92
C LEU A 611 11.24 34.03 6.19
N THR A 612 12.03 34.70 5.34
CA THR A 612 12.32 36.14 5.48
C THR A 612 11.16 37.04 5.09
N TRP A 613 10.15 36.50 4.39
CA TRP A 613 9.02 37.26 3.86
C TRP A 613 7.96 37.63 4.91
N VAL A 614 8.22 37.39 6.20
CA VAL A 614 7.33 37.84 7.29
C VAL A 614 7.01 39.34 7.12
N PRO A 615 5.73 39.73 7.17
CA PRO A 615 5.33 41.14 7.21
C PRO A 615 6.06 41.90 8.33
N ASP A 616 6.46 43.14 8.08
CA ASP A 616 7.14 44.00 9.07
C ASP A 616 6.12 44.76 9.92
N ASP A 617 5.20 44.01 10.54
CA ASP A 617 4.26 44.52 11.54
C ASP A 617 4.47 43.81 12.88
N ARG A 618 4.16 44.50 13.97
CA ARG A 618 4.41 44.03 15.34
C ARG A 618 3.73 42.69 15.62
N GLU A 619 2.53 42.49 15.11
CA GLU A 619 1.73 41.31 15.43
C GLU A 619 2.26 40.08 14.69
N ALA A 620 2.55 40.19 13.39
CA ALA A 620 3.14 39.12 12.60
C ALA A 620 4.52 38.71 13.11
N VAL A 621 5.38 39.68 13.43
CA VAL A 621 6.71 39.44 14.01
C VAL A 621 6.61 38.69 15.33
N SER A 622 5.79 39.18 16.26
CA SER A 622 5.61 38.53 17.56
C SER A 622 4.99 37.15 17.44
N PHE A 623 4.02 36.98 16.53
CA PHE A 623 3.37 35.70 16.28
C PHE A 623 4.35 34.66 15.75
N VAL A 624 5.15 35.00 14.74
CA VAL A 624 6.13 34.10 14.14
C VAL A 624 7.24 33.75 15.14
N GLU A 625 7.70 34.71 15.95
CA GLU A 625 8.71 34.44 16.97
C GLU A 625 8.24 33.46 18.06
N ASN A 626 6.95 33.45 18.40
CA ASN A 626 6.40 32.46 19.33
C ASN A 626 6.64 31.00 18.87
N TYR A 627 6.94 30.80 17.58
CA TYR A 627 7.30 29.51 16.99
C TYR A 627 8.80 29.38 16.69
N SER A 628 9.63 30.20 17.35
CA SER A 628 11.10 30.08 17.40
C SER A 628 11.79 30.23 16.05
N LEU A 629 11.41 31.24 15.25
CA LEU A 629 12.08 31.52 13.97
C LEU A 629 13.57 31.84 14.15
N THR A 630 13.93 32.59 15.19
CA THR A 630 15.34 32.88 15.54
C THR A 630 16.17 31.61 15.70
N GLU A 631 15.67 30.64 16.49
CA GLU A 631 16.34 29.36 16.70
C GLU A 631 16.41 28.55 15.40
N SER A 632 15.35 28.60 14.57
CA SER A 632 15.30 27.86 13.30
C SER A 632 16.38 28.33 12.30
N PHE A 633 16.61 29.65 12.17
CA PHE A 633 17.72 30.16 11.35
C PHE A 633 19.09 29.78 11.91
N PHE A 634 19.24 29.84 13.24
CA PHE A 634 20.49 29.44 13.90
C PHE A 634 20.80 27.96 13.69
N GLU A 635 19.84 27.07 13.94
CA GLU A 635 19.98 25.63 13.73
C GLU A 635 20.28 25.29 12.27
N ALA A 636 19.58 25.92 11.32
CA ALA A 636 19.85 25.75 9.89
C ALA A 636 21.29 26.17 9.52
N ALA A 637 21.76 27.33 10.03
CA ALA A 637 23.14 27.76 9.84
C ALA A 637 24.13 26.73 10.41
N VAL A 638 23.90 26.26 11.64
CA VAL A 638 24.71 25.23 12.29
C VAL A 638 24.77 23.95 11.45
N SER A 639 23.63 23.55 10.92
CA SER A 639 23.47 22.39 10.05
C SER A 639 24.27 22.52 8.74
N GLY A 640 24.24 23.70 8.13
CA GLY A 640 25.00 24.04 6.92
C GLY A 640 26.50 23.97 7.14
N ARG A 641 26.99 24.57 8.23
CA ARG A 641 28.42 24.58 8.57
C ARG A 641 28.97 23.19 8.87
N LYS A 642 28.23 22.36 9.60
CA LYS A 642 28.61 20.96 9.89
C LYS A 642 28.77 20.09 8.64
N ARG A 643 28.18 20.50 7.53
CA ARG A 643 28.14 19.76 6.27
C ARG A 643 28.90 20.49 5.15
N ASP A 644 29.76 21.45 5.48
CA ASP A 644 30.54 22.20 4.48
C ASP A 644 29.68 22.85 3.37
N CYS A 645 28.45 23.26 3.69
CA CYS A 645 27.57 24.03 2.81
C CYS A 645 27.70 25.54 3.11
N GLU A 646 28.78 26.16 2.66
CA GLU A 646 29.11 27.55 3.03
C GLU A 646 28.09 28.59 2.57
N GLU A 647 27.61 28.50 1.32
CA GLU A 647 26.60 29.44 0.81
C GLU A 647 25.31 29.40 1.63
N PHE A 648 24.88 28.19 2.02
CA PHE A 648 23.69 28.02 2.86
C PHE A 648 23.92 28.55 4.28
N TYR A 649 25.11 28.32 4.83
CA TYR A 649 25.51 28.85 6.12
C TYR A 649 25.48 30.39 6.15
N GLU A 650 26.15 31.03 5.19
CA GLU A 650 26.17 32.49 5.07
C GLU A 650 24.77 33.06 4.85
N CYS A 651 23.96 32.42 4.00
CA CYS A 651 22.58 32.82 3.78
C CYS A 651 21.75 32.78 5.08
N CYS A 652 21.85 31.72 5.88
CA CYS A 652 21.13 31.64 7.17
C CYS A 652 21.64 32.69 8.18
N LYS A 653 22.95 32.97 8.19
CA LYS A 653 23.55 34.03 9.02
C LYS A 653 23.04 35.42 8.64
N GLU A 654 22.98 35.71 7.33
CA GLU A 654 22.41 36.95 6.81
C GLU A 654 20.92 37.09 7.17
N HIS A 655 20.15 36.01 7.06
CA HIS A 655 18.74 36.00 7.43
C HIS A 655 18.52 36.21 8.93
N LEU A 656 19.39 35.65 9.78
CA LEU A 656 19.36 35.89 11.22
C LEU A 656 19.66 37.37 11.56
N ILE A 657 20.59 38.02 10.85
CA ILE A 657 20.85 39.46 10.99
C ILE A 657 19.65 40.28 10.52
N ALA A 658 19.07 39.93 9.38
CA ALA A 658 17.88 40.60 8.86
C ALA A 658 16.69 40.45 9.81
N TRP A 659 16.53 39.28 10.44
CA TRP A 659 15.52 39.02 11.46
C TRP A 659 15.78 39.81 12.75
N ALA A 660 17.03 39.88 13.22
CA ALA A 660 17.42 40.72 14.35
C ALA A 660 17.03 42.19 14.12
N ASN A 661 17.28 42.69 12.91
CA ASN A 661 16.90 44.03 12.52
C ASN A 661 15.38 44.21 12.50
N LYS A 662 14.65 43.31 11.82
CA LYS A 662 13.19 43.38 11.65
C LYS A 662 12.45 43.25 12.99
N GLY A 663 12.77 42.19 13.75
CA GLY A 663 12.18 41.92 15.05
C GLY A 663 12.48 43.00 16.08
N GLY A 664 13.73 43.46 16.14
CA GLY A 664 14.19 44.44 17.11
C GLY A 664 13.58 45.85 16.99
N LYS A 665 12.86 46.18 15.91
CA LYS A 665 12.20 47.50 15.75
C LYS A 665 11.01 47.68 16.70
N HIS A 666 10.36 46.58 17.07
CA HIS A 666 9.09 46.60 17.76
C HIS A 666 9.31 46.58 19.28
N GLN A 667 8.44 47.23 20.06
CA GLN A 667 8.61 47.36 21.54
C GLN A 667 8.75 46.00 22.27
N ASN A 668 8.11 44.94 21.76
CA ASN A 668 8.22 43.58 22.34
C ASN A 668 9.38 42.77 21.72
N GLY A 669 10.05 43.27 20.69
CA GLY A 669 11.06 42.57 19.90
C GLY A 669 12.48 42.66 20.44
N ARG A 670 12.67 43.26 21.63
CA ARG A 670 13.97 43.31 22.31
C ARG A 670 14.57 41.92 22.56
N GLU A 671 13.72 40.94 22.88
CA GLU A 671 14.14 39.54 23.09
C GLU A 671 14.61 38.91 21.78
N ILE A 672 13.97 39.24 20.65
CA ILE A 672 14.40 38.79 19.31
C ILE A 672 15.79 39.33 18.98
N LEU A 673 16.02 40.63 19.23
CA LEU A 673 17.31 41.27 18.97
C LEU A 673 18.42 40.65 19.83
N GLU A 674 18.18 40.49 21.13
CA GLU A 674 19.11 39.86 22.05
C GLU A 674 19.43 38.41 21.63
N HIS A 675 18.41 37.62 21.36
CA HIS A 675 18.54 36.19 21.06
C HIS A 675 19.22 35.95 19.72
N SER A 676 18.88 36.76 18.71
CA SER A 676 19.55 36.71 17.40
C SER A 676 21.04 37.05 17.52
N ILE A 677 21.41 38.06 18.31
CA ILE A 677 22.81 38.43 18.54
C ILE A 677 23.56 37.32 19.28
N LYS A 678 22.93 36.68 20.28
CA LYS A 678 23.49 35.49 20.93
C LYS A 678 23.77 34.36 19.93
N GLY A 679 22.83 34.10 19.02
CA GLY A 679 23.01 33.13 17.93
C GLY A 679 24.18 33.49 17.02
N LEU A 680 24.27 34.74 16.57
CA LEU A 680 25.36 35.22 15.72
C LEU A 680 26.74 35.15 16.41
N VAL A 681 26.80 35.45 17.70
CA VAL A 681 28.01 35.28 18.52
C VAL A 681 28.42 33.81 18.58
N ALA A 682 27.47 32.90 18.81
CA ALA A 682 27.74 31.47 18.81
C ALA A 682 28.28 30.99 17.45
N LEU A 683 27.70 31.48 16.35
CA LEU A 683 28.18 31.17 15.00
C LEU A 683 29.61 31.71 14.76
N ALA A 684 29.88 32.97 15.07
CA ALA A 684 31.20 33.58 14.86
C ALA A 684 32.32 32.93 15.68
N ILE A 685 32.03 32.51 16.91
CA ILE A 685 32.99 31.78 17.76
C ILE A 685 33.25 30.39 17.21
N TRP A 686 32.21 29.73 16.71
CA TRP A 686 32.34 28.41 16.13
C TRP A 686 33.10 28.41 14.80
N GLU A 687 32.97 29.45 13.98
CA GLU A 687 33.85 29.66 12.82
C GLU A 687 35.33 29.73 13.23
N GLY A 688 35.62 30.21 14.45
CA GLY A 688 36.96 30.18 15.05
C GLY A 688 37.99 31.11 14.40
N THR A 689 37.60 31.94 13.43
CA THR A 689 38.51 32.85 12.73
C THR A 689 38.40 34.29 13.26
N PRO A 690 39.51 35.04 13.34
CA PRO A 690 39.45 36.48 13.65
C PRO A 690 38.61 37.27 12.64
N HIS A 691 38.56 36.80 11.40
CA HIS A 691 37.75 37.36 10.33
C HIS A 691 36.25 37.26 10.64
N ALA A 692 35.76 36.13 11.13
CA ALA A 692 34.36 35.93 11.53
C ALA A 692 33.91 36.97 12.56
N VAL A 693 34.73 37.18 13.59
CA VAL A 693 34.47 38.14 14.67
C VAL A 693 34.51 39.59 14.15
N ALA A 694 35.42 39.90 13.22
CA ALA A 694 35.48 41.23 12.59
C ALA A 694 34.27 41.47 11.67
N SER A 695 33.90 40.48 10.85
CA SER A 695 32.76 40.51 9.96
C SER A 695 31.45 40.72 10.72
N LEU A 696 31.23 39.99 11.81
CA LEU A 696 30.06 40.17 12.68
C LEU A 696 29.95 41.61 13.21
N LYS A 697 31.06 42.20 13.69
CA LYS A 697 31.08 43.60 14.16
C LYS A 697 30.70 44.58 13.05
N ILE A 698 31.21 44.36 11.85
CA ILE A 698 30.92 45.22 10.69
C ILE A 698 29.46 45.07 10.28
N GLN A 699 28.97 43.84 10.14
CA GLN A 699 27.58 43.56 9.78
C GLN A 699 26.59 44.13 10.80
N LEU A 700 26.87 44.01 12.10
CA LEU A 700 26.04 44.58 13.16
C LEU A 700 26.02 46.12 13.08
N ARG A 701 27.16 46.78 12.91
CA ARG A 701 27.22 48.24 12.74
C ARG A 701 26.45 48.69 11.50
N ASN A 702 26.62 47.98 10.38
CA ASN A 702 25.90 48.26 9.14
C ASN A 702 24.39 48.09 9.32
N MET A 703 23.95 47.06 10.04
CA MET A 703 22.55 46.85 10.39
C MET A 703 21.99 48.03 11.20
N LEU A 704 22.72 48.50 12.21
CA LEU A 704 22.31 49.61 13.09
C LEU A 704 22.31 50.98 12.43
N ALA A 705 23.10 51.14 11.34
CA ALA A 705 23.18 52.35 10.53
C ALA A 705 22.10 52.43 9.44
N ARG A 706 21.38 51.34 9.16
CA ARG A 706 20.30 51.31 8.17
C ARG A 706 19.07 52.06 8.65
N GLU A 707 18.33 52.60 7.69
CA GLU A 707 17.03 53.20 7.93
C GLU A 707 16.04 52.15 8.48
N GLY A 708 15.30 52.52 9.51
CA GLY A 708 14.40 51.61 10.23
C GLY A 708 15.10 50.64 11.20
N ALA A 709 16.36 50.84 11.57
CA ALA A 709 16.99 50.03 12.62
C ALA A 709 16.30 50.20 14.00
N PRO A 710 16.49 49.26 14.97
CA PRO A 710 15.92 49.35 16.32
C PRO A 710 16.15 50.72 16.97
N SER A 711 15.22 51.22 17.78
CA SER A 711 15.40 52.50 18.48
C SER A 711 16.54 52.44 19.50
N MET A 712 17.12 53.59 19.84
CA MET A 712 18.24 53.65 20.80
C MET A 712 17.85 53.06 22.18
N GLU A 713 16.60 53.25 22.59
CA GLU A 713 16.04 52.67 23.81
C GLU A 713 16.04 51.14 23.78
N LEU A 714 15.52 50.54 22.70
CA LEU A 714 15.49 49.07 22.53
C LEU A 714 16.90 48.47 22.43
N ARG A 715 17.84 49.20 21.81
CA ARG A 715 19.26 48.80 21.74
C ARG A 715 19.91 48.81 23.13
N ALA A 716 19.67 49.86 23.92
CA ALA A 716 20.22 49.98 25.27
C ALA A 716 19.72 48.85 26.18
N ASP A 717 18.43 48.53 26.12
CA ASP A 717 17.83 47.41 26.85
C ASP A 717 18.43 46.05 26.43
N ALA A 718 18.53 45.79 25.12
CA ALA A 718 19.17 44.58 24.62
C ALA A 718 20.65 44.48 25.04
N ALA A 719 21.38 45.60 25.06
CA ALA A 719 22.76 45.66 25.55
C ALA A 719 22.87 45.32 27.05
N ILE A 720 21.95 45.80 27.88
CA ILE A 720 21.89 45.47 29.32
C ILE A 720 21.65 43.97 29.50
N ASN A 721 20.72 43.37 28.75
CA ASN A 721 20.44 41.94 28.85
C ASN A 721 21.58 41.07 28.32
N LEU A 722 22.25 41.48 27.23
CA LEU A 722 23.45 40.80 26.73
C LEU A 722 24.57 40.86 27.77
N THR A 723 24.78 42.00 28.42
CA THR A 723 25.76 42.17 29.50
C THR A 723 25.42 41.27 30.70
N ARG A 724 24.14 41.21 31.08
CA ARG A 724 23.66 40.31 32.14
C ARG A 724 23.94 38.85 31.76
N SER A 725 23.59 38.46 30.54
CA SER A 725 23.81 37.10 30.02
C SER A 725 25.29 36.74 29.99
N ALA A 726 26.16 37.62 29.51
CA ALA A 726 27.62 37.46 29.47
C ALA A 726 28.21 37.19 30.86
N ASN A 727 27.67 37.81 31.90
CA ASN A 727 28.12 37.65 33.27
C ASN A 727 27.49 36.46 34.00
N GLN A 728 26.37 35.93 33.51
CA GLN A 728 25.65 34.78 34.09
C GLN A 728 25.92 33.44 33.39
N LEU A 729 26.70 33.42 32.31
CA LEU A 729 26.96 32.24 31.47
C LEU A 729 27.40 30.98 32.24
N ARG A 730 28.10 31.11 33.38
CA ARG A 730 28.52 29.98 34.22
C ARG A 730 27.38 29.25 34.97
N ARG A 731 26.16 29.81 35.01
CA ARG A 731 25.01 29.27 35.75
C ARG A 731 23.81 28.88 34.87
N TYR A 732 23.94 29.00 33.55
CA TYR A 732 22.80 28.93 32.64
C TYR A 732 22.72 27.59 31.90
N GLU A 733 21.85 26.70 32.37
CA GLU A 733 21.30 25.58 31.57
C GLU A 733 20.05 26.10 30.83
N GLY A 734 20.25 26.86 29.76
CA GLY A 734 19.14 27.33 28.93
C GLY A 734 18.55 26.21 28.08
N TYR A 735 17.23 26.18 27.93
CA TYR A 735 16.50 25.13 27.17
C TYR A 735 16.53 25.31 25.64
N GLY A 736 17.08 26.41 25.10
CA GLY A 736 17.13 26.70 23.65
C GLY A 736 18.48 26.37 22.99
N ALA A 737 18.48 26.08 21.68
CA ALA A 737 19.65 25.61 20.94
C ALA A 737 20.80 26.62 20.92
N ILE A 738 20.50 27.91 20.78
CA ILE A 738 21.48 29.01 20.89
C ILE A 738 22.19 28.99 22.25
N ASN A 739 21.42 28.92 23.35
CA ASN A 739 21.99 28.95 24.69
C ASN A 739 22.84 27.70 24.97
N HIS A 740 22.37 26.54 24.51
CA HIS A 740 23.12 25.29 24.60
C HIS A 740 24.43 25.36 23.80
N ALA A 741 24.42 25.93 22.58
CA ALA A 741 25.63 26.11 21.79
C ALA A 741 26.64 27.05 22.46
N LEU A 742 26.18 28.17 23.01
CA LEU A 742 27.04 29.10 23.77
C LEU A 742 27.66 28.45 25.02
N ALA A 743 26.92 27.58 25.71
CA ALA A 743 27.42 26.86 26.88
C ALA A 743 28.51 25.82 26.55
N GLN A 744 28.50 25.28 25.33
CA GLN A 744 29.49 24.30 24.87
C GLN A 744 30.79 24.91 24.32
N GLN A 745 30.82 26.22 24.11
CA GLN A 745 31.97 26.95 23.53
C GLN A 745 32.91 27.52 24.62
N ASP A 746 34.03 28.11 24.20
CA ASP A 746 34.95 28.80 25.11
C ASP A 746 34.23 29.98 25.79
N GLN A 747 33.96 29.81 27.07
CA GLN A 747 33.24 30.76 27.92
C GLN A 747 33.94 32.12 28.02
N GLY A 748 35.27 32.15 27.92
CA GLY A 748 36.05 33.39 27.90
C GLY A 748 35.80 34.17 26.63
N ALA A 749 35.89 33.50 25.47
CA ALA A 749 35.63 34.08 24.16
C ALA A 749 34.16 34.53 24.02
N VAL A 750 33.21 33.70 24.47
CA VAL A 750 31.77 34.01 24.47
C VAL A 750 31.49 35.27 25.30
N ARG A 751 31.97 35.33 26.55
CA ARG A 751 31.79 36.50 27.41
C ARG A 751 32.39 37.75 26.79
N ALA A 752 33.61 37.67 26.29
CA ALA A 752 34.29 38.81 25.69
C ALA A 752 33.56 39.34 24.45
N LEU A 753 33.05 38.44 23.59
CA LEU A 753 32.35 38.84 22.38
C LEU A 753 30.95 39.38 22.67
N LEU A 754 30.21 38.80 23.61
CA LEU A 754 28.89 39.32 24.03
C LEU A 754 28.98 40.73 24.60
N LEU A 755 29.97 41.01 25.47
CA LEU A 755 30.20 42.37 25.99
C LEU A 755 30.49 43.34 24.84
N LYS A 756 31.34 42.93 23.90
CA LYS A 756 31.68 43.76 22.74
C LYS A 756 30.50 44.01 21.79
N MET A 757 29.55 43.07 21.69
CA MET A 757 28.30 43.29 20.95
C MET A 757 27.36 44.24 21.70
N ALA A 758 27.29 44.12 23.04
CA ALA A 758 26.52 45.04 23.88
C ALA A 758 27.03 46.48 23.75
N ASP A 759 28.35 46.70 23.71
CA ASP A 759 28.95 48.02 23.51
C ASP A 759 28.55 48.63 22.15
N ILE A 760 28.53 47.80 21.09
CA ILE A 760 28.12 48.24 19.74
C ILE A 760 26.64 48.63 19.71
N LEU A 761 25.76 47.92 20.43
CA LEU A 761 24.36 48.27 20.56
C LEU A 761 24.16 49.57 21.37
N ALA A 762 24.93 49.75 22.45
CA ALA A 762 24.86 50.92 23.32
C ALA A 762 25.40 52.21 22.68
N GLY A 763 25.99 52.13 21.48
CA GLY A 763 26.36 53.29 20.67
C GLY A 763 27.75 53.87 20.97
N GLU A 764 28.67 53.11 21.58
CA GLU A 764 30.04 53.60 21.77
C GLU A 764 30.84 53.67 20.45
N PRO A 765 31.54 54.78 20.17
CA PRO A 765 32.43 54.88 19.01
C PRO A 765 33.63 53.95 19.17
N ALA A 766 34.03 53.31 18.07
CA ALA A 766 35.19 52.43 18.04
C ALA A 766 36.45 53.18 18.50
N ARG A 767 37.01 52.81 19.67
CA ARG A 767 38.41 53.11 19.96
C ARG A 767 39.25 52.32 18.96
N GLN A 768 39.92 53.05 18.07
CA GLN A 768 40.83 52.56 17.03
C GLN A 768 41.92 51.68 17.62
#